data_AF-R5DXX1-F1
#
_entry.id   AF-R5DXX1-F1
#
_cell.length_a   1.000
_cell.length_b   1.000
_cell.length_c   1.000
_cell.angle_alpha   90.00
_cell.angle_beta   90.00
_cell.angle_gamma   90.00
#
_symmetry.space_group_name_H-M   'P 1'
#
loop_
_entity.id
_entity.type
_entity.pdbx_description
1 polymer ?
#
loop_
_entity_poly.entity_id
_entity_poly.type
_entity_poly.pdbx_seq_one_letter_code
_entity_poly.pdbx_strand_id
1 'polypeptide(L)'
;MKYLNLKKITAVVLSIGMVFSSSAVTGFAADNSKKIATIPNSYINKVADDIDDKYFYDGTYVDDWGHTRKGRQLGATYTKQSTEFLLWAPAATYVKVNIYATGDDNDSNARDIGSYPLEKMLVNGEWNGLWIITLVSDCGGLYYDYTITTTDITHIGSDRTTQYKIQDPYSVAVSKDGKRSYITDTSSVSPEGWDSDRHVYVDSTKANTVYKISVKDFSSDTASGMTAGGKYSAFTEKGAKVNSAGELVSGIDYLKELGVTTVQLAPFADFDGDSEYEILNYNVPEASYASNPSDSKTVIKECKEMIQALHNAGFSVVMEMPYTHASEGNPLEKSVPWFYYRLNTDGTRYTTNTGYDNELATERKMYRSYMVNSMKYWAEEYHVDGFSLDLIDCVNVKYKGSSHVYKWLDEIKTSLAKEDANLVIWGDNYTKEERQNKTSSYDEIIGSTGGTYGERNEKAVKIYKQKAAMKYAKPGTLFMDGGEEMCNSVEGTTLADSSYVEWKDSAEYADVVSYYRGLMEIRKAFSPLAKSQTIKNSEAYVLAGTKDGEWNTMAVLNNESDVSKEITIPVQGRAVTDWVVIANGESAGVVSLGEVAGSVITVSAYTTMILVDKESFDDVAVTSGKGKVIVNYMIKDSEQKLRESITLQGTSGTNYAVPENIKIPSGYTFLSKTGDEKGVYTSETQTVTYYYNAINPDTVVDGIKNNGVYCEKAQFKVTSSDYTQVMAGNKTLTPDADGIYTVSAADGTQTITLTDNEGYSIYLSVTVNANHTIDNNDCTKESICSVCGKIFLAQANHKFSDTWTKDDTYHWKVCENDGCMVTTTKTKHSGTDDGDCTTPVICECGEIVTAAKSEHIYGEWKSNGNGTHTHKCTTAGCTIEETESCVGGTATCKKRAVCTDCNAEYGTLNPANHSGNQVWVQTEKTHQKKYDCCGAEVTNIEDHIWENGHCTVCGYDCIHKGGEATCTQKAVCDTCHSEYGEINADNHTGTEKWTQTATTHEKKYDCCGKVTIAQENHNWKDGACETCGYVCVHSGGEATCTKGAVCETCGKEYTDKDMANHSGKVVWVQTEKTHKQAYDCCDKEVSTSEAHGWKNGVCTVCDYQCKHAGGSATCVKKAVCTICSEEYGTYNMSIHEGLKSVAAKAATRTDEGNIEYWYCKDCDRYYIKQDGLVEIEKSQTVVAKITDTTSSDDTSKDGKAETVKEQTPDTGDNKRVFAWLLMFIIGGAAAGLTIKGKKTEN
;
A
#
# COMPACT_ATOMS: atom_id res chain seq x y z
N MET A 1 -2.38 -56.00 -26.26
CA MET A 1 -2.41 -55.90 -27.74
C MET A 1 -2.63 -54.43 -28.04
N LYS A 2 -1.69 -53.68 -28.65
CA LYS A 2 -1.47 -53.57 -30.11
C LYS A 2 -2.80 -53.30 -30.86
N TYR A 3 -3.09 -52.15 -31.47
CA TYR A 3 -2.31 -50.93 -31.78
C TYR A 3 -2.88 -49.68 -31.03
N LEU A 4 -2.18 -48.59 -30.69
CA LEU A 4 -1.10 -47.75 -31.29
C LEU A 4 -1.56 -46.60 -32.23
N ASN A 5 -1.19 -45.38 -31.82
CA ASN A 5 -0.84 -44.18 -32.61
C ASN A 5 -1.82 -43.61 -33.67
N LEU A 6 -2.53 -42.53 -33.32
CA LEU A 6 -2.35 -41.22 -33.97
C LEU A 6 -2.85 -40.06 -33.07
N LYS A 7 -2.32 -38.84 -33.26
CA LYS A 7 -2.53 -37.58 -32.47
C LYS A 7 -1.58 -37.28 -31.29
N LYS A 8 -0.27 -37.29 -31.58
CA LYS A 8 0.54 -36.08 -31.34
C LYS A 8 0.60 -35.29 -32.66
N ILE A 9 1.03 -34.02 -32.59
CA ILE A 9 0.93 -33.00 -33.68
C ILE A 9 -0.52 -32.55 -33.90
N THR A 10 -0.92 -31.49 -33.19
CA THR A 10 -1.05 -30.13 -33.75
C THR A 10 -0.99 -29.14 -32.58
N ALA A 11 0.07 -28.33 -32.54
CA ALA A 11 0.06 -27.06 -31.81
C ALA A 11 -0.22 -25.93 -32.83
N VAL A 12 -0.53 -24.73 -32.34
CA VAL A 12 -1.04 -23.59 -33.12
C VAL A 12 -2.52 -23.76 -33.53
N VAL A 13 -3.24 -22.64 -33.63
CA VAL A 13 -4.70 -22.52 -33.90
C VAL A 13 -5.60 -23.03 -32.78
N LEU A 14 -5.47 -22.40 -31.60
CA LEU A 14 -6.58 -22.23 -30.65
C LEU A 14 -6.56 -20.85 -29.96
N SER A 15 -6.03 -19.86 -30.67
CA SER A 15 -6.10 -18.43 -30.36
C SER A 15 -7.03 -17.75 -31.38
N ILE A 16 -7.66 -16.64 -30.99
CA ILE A 16 -8.76 -15.96 -31.69
C ILE A 16 -10.05 -16.80 -31.70
N GLY A 17 -10.99 -16.49 -30.79
CA GLY A 17 -12.27 -17.22 -30.72
C GLY A 17 -13.12 -17.02 -29.45
N MET A 18 -12.57 -16.41 -28.39
CA MET A 18 -13.33 -16.03 -27.19
C MET A 18 -12.99 -14.61 -26.76
N VAL A 19 -13.73 -13.63 -27.29
CA VAL A 19 -13.78 -12.25 -26.78
C VAL A 19 -15.25 -11.88 -26.53
N PHE A 20 -15.84 -12.57 -25.56
CA PHE A 20 -16.86 -11.96 -24.72
C PHE A 20 -16.17 -11.64 -23.39
N SER A 21 -16.12 -10.35 -23.05
CA SER A 21 -15.50 -9.88 -21.82
C SER A 21 -16.36 -10.29 -20.62
N SER A 22 -15.99 -11.40 -19.97
CA SER A 22 -16.54 -11.75 -18.66
C SER A 22 -16.06 -10.71 -17.64
N SER A 23 -16.93 -9.75 -17.29
CA SER A 23 -16.66 -8.79 -16.22
C SER A 23 -16.44 -9.53 -14.89
N ALA A 24 -15.39 -9.12 -14.17
CA ALA A 24 -14.82 -9.91 -13.08
C ALA A 24 -15.55 -9.65 -11.76
N VAL A 25 -16.70 -10.31 -11.55
CA VAL A 25 -17.31 -10.44 -10.22
C VAL A 25 -16.45 -11.41 -9.40
N THR A 26 -15.35 -10.90 -8.83
CA THR A 26 -14.31 -11.71 -8.15
C THR A 26 -14.02 -11.31 -6.69
N GLY A 27 -14.96 -10.61 -6.06
CA GLY A 27 -15.11 -10.60 -4.59
C GLY A 27 -16.19 -11.58 -4.19
N PHE A 28 -15.92 -12.40 -3.16
CA PHE A 28 -16.71 -13.57 -2.71
C PHE A 28 -17.80 -14.00 -3.69
N ALA A 29 -17.40 -14.79 -4.70
CA ALA A 29 -18.37 -15.52 -5.50
C ALA A 29 -19.15 -16.42 -4.54
N ALA A 30 -20.42 -16.06 -4.28
CA ALA A 30 -21.31 -16.82 -3.42
C ALA A 30 -21.27 -18.29 -3.83
N ASP A 31 -21.08 -19.16 -2.84
CA ASP A 31 -20.98 -20.60 -3.09
C ASP A 31 -22.38 -21.12 -3.42
N ASN A 32 -22.77 -20.97 -4.68
CA ASN A 32 -24.05 -21.39 -5.24
C ASN A 32 -24.28 -22.93 -5.16
N SER A 33 -23.39 -23.69 -4.53
CA SER A 33 -23.60 -25.09 -4.14
C SER A 33 -24.11 -25.27 -2.69
N LYS A 34 -24.11 -24.20 -1.87
CA LYS A 34 -24.66 -24.16 -0.51
C LYS A 34 -26.19 -24.21 -0.50
N LYS A 35 -26.74 -24.12 0.72
CA LYS A 35 -28.03 -24.65 1.14
C LYS A 35 -29.22 -23.79 0.67
N ILE A 36 -29.52 -23.83 -0.63
CA ILE A 36 -30.67 -23.15 -1.28
C ILE A 36 -31.92 -23.27 -0.41
N ALA A 37 -32.49 -22.11 0.00
CA ALA A 37 -33.64 -22.07 0.88
C ALA A 37 -34.84 -22.79 0.27
N THR A 38 -35.47 -23.67 1.05
CA THR A 38 -36.48 -24.63 0.57
C THR A 38 -37.89 -24.20 0.99
N ILE A 39 -38.54 -23.42 0.13
CA ILE A 39 -39.87 -22.83 0.37
C ILE A 39 -40.93 -23.95 0.45
N PRO A 40 -41.80 -23.96 1.48
CA PRO A 40 -42.91 -24.89 1.54
C PRO A 40 -43.97 -24.59 0.47
N ASN A 41 -44.39 -25.59 -0.28
CA ASN A 41 -45.57 -25.48 -1.14
C ASN A 41 -46.82 -25.38 -0.24
N SER A 42 -47.54 -24.25 -0.31
CA SER A 42 -48.67 -23.91 0.57
C SER A 42 -49.77 -23.18 -0.21
N TYR A 43 -50.99 -23.18 0.32
CA TYR A 43 -52.10 -22.38 -0.23
C TYR A 43 -51.76 -20.88 -0.26
N ILE A 44 -51.11 -20.38 0.80
CA ILE A 44 -50.79 -18.96 0.97
C ILE A 44 -49.78 -18.52 -0.10
N ASN A 45 -48.73 -19.32 -0.32
CA ASN A 45 -47.74 -19.03 -1.35
C ASN A 45 -48.37 -19.08 -2.74
N LYS A 46 -49.29 -20.02 -3.01
CA LYS A 46 -50.06 -20.01 -4.28
C LYS A 46 -50.91 -18.74 -4.44
N VAL A 47 -51.54 -18.25 -3.38
CA VAL A 47 -52.32 -16.99 -3.46
C VAL A 47 -51.41 -15.79 -3.75
N ALA A 48 -50.17 -15.77 -3.22
CA ALA A 48 -49.17 -14.77 -3.61
C ALA A 48 -48.76 -14.92 -5.09
N ASP A 49 -48.50 -16.15 -5.55
CA ASP A 49 -48.19 -16.46 -6.96
C ASP A 49 -49.34 -16.01 -7.90
N ASP A 50 -50.61 -16.29 -7.55
CA ASP A 50 -51.81 -15.88 -8.29
C ASP A 50 -52.02 -14.34 -8.31
N ILE A 51 -51.51 -13.62 -7.30
CA ILE A 51 -51.52 -12.14 -7.22
C ILE A 51 -50.44 -11.55 -8.12
N ASP A 52 -49.22 -12.10 -8.08
CA ASP A 52 -48.13 -11.73 -8.99
C ASP A 52 -48.53 -11.96 -10.45
N ASP A 53 -49.01 -13.16 -10.80
CA ASP A 53 -49.41 -13.50 -12.17
C ASP A 53 -50.52 -12.60 -12.74
N LYS A 54 -51.37 -12.02 -11.87
CA LYS A 54 -52.48 -11.16 -12.28
C LYS A 54 -52.17 -9.66 -12.24
N TYR A 55 -51.41 -9.20 -11.26
CA TYR A 55 -51.22 -7.77 -10.97
C TYR A 55 -49.76 -7.30 -11.04
N PHE A 56 -48.83 -8.13 -11.52
CA PHE A 56 -47.43 -7.72 -11.71
C PHE A 56 -47.30 -6.51 -12.64
N TYR A 57 -46.43 -5.58 -12.24
CA TYR A 57 -46.19 -4.31 -12.89
C TYR A 57 -44.71 -3.90 -12.74
N ASP A 58 -43.95 -4.01 -13.83
CA ASP A 58 -42.53 -3.67 -13.93
C ASP A 58 -42.27 -2.23 -14.42
N GLY A 59 -43.30 -1.38 -14.41
CA GLY A 59 -43.25 -0.09 -15.09
C GLY A 59 -43.47 -0.20 -16.60
N THR A 60 -44.00 -1.33 -17.12
CA THR A 60 -44.48 -1.47 -18.49
C THR A 60 -45.98 -1.81 -18.56
N TYR A 61 -46.58 -1.67 -19.75
CA TYR A 61 -47.91 -2.18 -20.07
C TYR A 61 -47.97 -2.71 -21.50
N VAL A 62 -48.94 -3.57 -21.80
CA VAL A 62 -49.20 -4.05 -23.16
C VAL A 62 -50.31 -3.19 -23.78
N ASP A 63 -50.08 -2.65 -24.98
CA ASP A 63 -51.08 -1.86 -25.71
C ASP A 63 -52.12 -2.72 -26.45
N ASP A 64 -53.20 -2.09 -26.95
CA ASP A 64 -54.29 -2.76 -27.69
C ASP A 64 -53.83 -3.51 -28.96
N TRP A 65 -52.58 -3.32 -29.39
CA TRP A 65 -51.97 -4.02 -30.52
C TRP A 65 -50.98 -5.11 -30.10
N GLY A 66 -50.84 -5.37 -28.79
CA GLY A 66 -49.99 -6.43 -28.23
C GLY A 66 -48.54 -6.02 -27.99
N HIS A 67 -48.18 -4.74 -28.04
CA HIS A 67 -46.80 -4.28 -27.82
C HIS A 67 -46.58 -3.81 -26.38
N THR A 68 -45.47 -4.24 -25.78
CA THR A 68 -44.99 -3.69 -24.51
C THR A 68 -44.55 -2.23 -24.68
N ARG A 69 -44.96 -1.36 -23.76
CA ARG A 69 -44.68 0.08 -23.69
C ARG A 69 -44.17 0.45 -22.30
N LYS A 70 -43.30 1.46 -22.19
CA LYS A 70 -42.98 2.05 -20.87
C LYS A 70 -44.23 2.71 -20.30
N GLY A 71 -44.57 2.35 -19.07
CA GLY A 71 -45.70 2.84 -18.30
C GLY A 71 -45.33 4.01 -17.37
N ARG A 72 -46.13 4.19 -16.32
CA ARG A 72 -45.95 5.19 -15.25
C ARG A 72 -45.03 4.63 -14.16
N GLN A 73 -44.33 5.52 -13.44
CA GLN A 73 -43.44 5.16 -12.33
C GLN A 73 -44.24 5.01 -11.03
N LEU A 74 -43.89 4.01 -10.21
CA LEU A 74 -44.46 3.83 -8.86
C LEU A 74 -43.87 4.85 -7.88
N GLY A 75 -44.65 5.25 -6.88
CA GLY A 75 -44.31 6.31 -5.93
C GLY A 75 -44.90 7.67 -6.33
N ALA A 76 -44.31 8.76 -5.83
CA ALA A 76 -44.68 10.12 -6.18
C ALA A 76 -43.79 10.70 -7.32
N THR A 77 -44.39 10.96 -8.48
CA THR A 77 -43.75 11.70 -9.59
C THR A 77 -44.10 13.18 -9.47
N TYR A 78 -43.15 14.00 -9.01
CA TYR A 78 -43.34 15.43 -8.78
C TYR A 78 -43.01 16.30 -10.02
N THR A 79 -43.84 17.31 -10.26
CA THR A 79 -43.53 18.48 -11.10
C THR A 79 -44.15 19.74 -10.48
N LYS A 80 -43.66 20.93 -10.85
CA LYS A 80 -44.24 22.22 -10.39
C LYS A 80 -45.69 22.47 -10.83
N GLN A 81 -46.19 21.69 -11.78
CA GLN A 81 -47.57 21.77 -12.28
C GLN A 81 -48.49 20.75 -11.61
N SER A 82 -47.96 19.58 -11.23
CA SER A 82 -48.72 18.49 -10.62
C SER A 82 -47.82 17.42 -9.99
N THR A 83 -48.32 16.77 -8.95
CA THR A 83 -47.73 15.53 -8.40
C THR A 83 -48.65 14.35 -8.69
N GLU A 84 -48.12 13.30 -9.34
CA GLU A 84 -48.80 12.02 -9.52
C GLU A 84 -48.34 11.03 -8.45
N PHE A 85 -49.28 10.36 -7.79
CA PHE A 85 -49.02 9.31 -6.81
C PHE A 85 -49.54 7.99 -7.38
N LEU A 86 -48.68 6.96 -7.44
CA LEU A 86 -49.01 5.65 -8.00
C LEU A 86 -48.54 4.51 -7.08
N LEU A 87 -49.49 3.87 -6.40
CA LEU A 87 -49.24 2.81 -5.42
C LEU A 87 -49.71 1.44 -5.94
N TRP A 88 -48.85 0.43 -5.86
CA TRP A 88 -49.26 -0.96 -6.07
C TRP A 88 -49.84 -1.54 -4.78
N ALA A 89 -51.15 -1.81 -4.77
CA ALA A 89 -51.84 -2.38 -3.60
C ALA A 89 -53.09 -3.20 -3.99
N PRO A 90 -52.92 -4.39 -4.62
CA PRO A 90 -54.03 -5.22 -5.09
C PRO A 90 -54.93 -5.82 -4.00
N ALA A 91 -54.45 -5.90 -2.75
CA ALA A 91 -55.26 -6.34 -1.61
C ALA A 91 -56.11 -5.21 -0.98
N ALA A 92 -55.88 -3.96 -1.38
CA ALA A 92 -56.59 -2.82 -0.81
C ALA A 92 -58.04 -2.71 -1.30
N THR A 93 -58.91 -2.27 -0.39
CA THR A 93 -60.30 -1.91 -0.67
C THR A 93 -60.49 -0.39 -0.76
N TYR A 94 -59.63 0.39 -0.09
CA TYR A 94 -59.60 1.85 -0.15
C TYR A 94 -58.19 2.38 0.14
N VAL A 95 -57.76 3.43 -0.58
CA VAL A 95 -56.51 4.15 -0.36
C VAL A 95 -56.79 5.66 -0.45
N LYS A 96 -56.23 6.46 0.46
CA LYS A 96 -56.10 7.91 0.30
C LYS A 96 -54.68 8.38 0.58
N VAL A 97 -54.24 9.44 -0.09
CA VAL A 97 -53.03 10.19 0.26
C VAL A 97 -53.40 11.35 1.19
N ASN A 98 -52.56 11.60 2.18
CA ASN A 98 -52.67 12.68 3.16
C ASN A 98 -51.47 13.61 2.95
N ILE A 99 -51.67 14.91 2.78
CA ILE A 99 -50.60 15.88 2.53
C ILE A 99 -50.36 16.71 3.79
N TYR A 100 -49.10 16.94 4.17
CA TYR A 100 -48.72 17.63 5.39
C TYR A 100 -47.73 18.78 5.13
N ALA A 101 -47.82 19.81 5.97
CA ALA A 101 -46.87 20.92 5.97
C ALA A 101 -45.48 20.55 6.55
N THR A 102 -45.42 19.51 7.39
CA THR A 102 -44.25 19.15 8.20
C THR A 102 -44.11 17.63 8.31
N GLY A 103 -42.87 17.16 8.45
CA GLY A 103 -42.58 15.76 8.72
C GLY A 103 -43.02 15.33 10.13
N ASP A 104 -42.75 16.18 11.12
CA ASP A 104 -43.13 15.96 12.52
C ASP A 104 -44.56 16.44 12.81
N ASP A 105 -45.32 15.68 13.60
CA ASP A 105 -46.65 16.04 14.14
C ASP A 105 -46.56 16.93 15.40
N ASN A 106 -45.38 17.08 15.99
CA ASN A 106 -45.12 17.95 17.14
C ASN A 106 -44.70 19.39 16.72
N ASP A 107 -44.50 19.66 15.43
CA ASP A 107 -44.20 21.02 14.95
C ASP A 107 -45.40 21.95 15.20
N SER A 108 -45.12 23.17 15.64
CA SER A 108 -46.07 24.29 15.68
C SER A 108 -46.87 24.54 14.38
N ASN A 109 -46.36 24.08 13.24
CA ASN A 109 -46.95 24.20 11.91
C ASN A 109 -47.60 22.89 11.41
N ALA A 110 -47.62 21.83 12.23
CA ALA A 110 -48.17 20.53 11.88
C ALA A 110 -49.67 20.64 11.54
N ARG A 111 -49.99 20.42 10.26
CA ARG A 111 -51.36 20.41 9.75
C ARG A 111 -51.48 19.47 8.54
N ASP A 112 -52.59 18.74 8.50
CA ASP A 112 -53.12 18.15 7.28
C ASP A 112 -53.54 19.30 6.33
N ILE A 113 -52.95 19.31 5.14
CA ILE A 113 -53.23 20.24 4.05
C ILE A 113 -54.38 19.72 3.18
N GLY A 114 -54.56 18.40 3.12
CA GLY A 114 -55.63 17.75 2.38
C GLY A 114 -55.47 16.22 2.33
N SER A 115 -56.59 15.54 2.55
CA SER A 115 -56.75 14.08 2.40
C SER A 115 -57.51 13.78 1.10
N TYR A 116 -56.92 13.02 0.17
CA TYR A 116 -57.48 12.75 -1.17
C TYR A 116 -57.55 11.24 -1.48
N PRO A 117 -58.72 10.67 -1.83
CA PRO A 117 -58.84 9.26 -2.20
C PRO A 117 -58.19 8.98 -3.55
N LEU A 118 -57.49 7.84 -3.67
CA LEU A 118 -56.93 7.37 -4.94
C LEU A 118 -57.98 6.58 -5.73
N GLU A 119 -57.90 6.64 -7.06
CA GLU A 119 -58.74 5.87 -7.97
C GLU A 119 -58.05 4.56 -8.37
N LYS A 120 -58.83 3.54 -8.77
CA LYS A 120 -58.29 2.28 -9.30
C LYS A 120 -57.89 2.46 -10.76
N MET A 121 -56.61 2.24 -11.08
CA MET A 121 -56.13 2.36 -12.45
C MET A 121 -56.66 1.20 -13.31
N LEU A 122 -57.46 1.51 -14.32
CA LEU A 122 -57.99 0.51 -15.24
C LEU A 122 -57.15 0.45 -16.53
N VAL A 123 -56.76 -0.75 -16.93
CA VAL A 123 -56.19 -1.05 -18.24
C VAL A 123 -57.19 -1.92 -18.98
N ASN A 124 -57.62 -1.47 -20.16
CA ASN A 124 -58.59 -2.16 -21.02
C ASN A 124 -59.93 -2.53 -20.33
N GLY A 125 -60.29 -1.78 -19.27
CA GLY A 125 -61.50 -1.98 -18.46
C GLY A 125 -61.28 -2.86 -17.21
N GLU A 126 -60.14 -3.54 -17.07
CA GLU A 126 -59.79 -4.34 -15.91
C GLU A 126 -58.85 -3.59 -14.96
N TRP A 127 -58.96 -3.83 -13.65
CA TRP A 127 -58.08 -3.23 -12.65
C TRP A 127 -56.73 -3.97 -12.59
N ASN A 128 -55.63 -3.23 -12.76
CA ASN A 128 -54.26 -3.78 -12.78
C ASN A 128 -53.60 -3.87 -11.39
N GLY A 129 -54.33 -3.64 -10.30
CA GLY A 129 -53.79 -3.63 -8.94
C GLY A 129 -53.20 -2.29 -8.47
N LEU A 130 -53.07 -1.30 -9.36
CA LEU A 130 -52.57 0.03 -9.02
C LEU A 130 -53.68 0.98 -8.55
N TRP A 131 -53.29 1.90 -7.68
CA TRP A 131 -54.06 3.05 -7.20
C TRP A 131 -53.36 4.33 -7.65
N ILE A 132 -54.11 5.31 -8.15
CA ILE A 132 -53.57 6.53 -8.75
C ILE A 132 -54.33 7.79 -8.34
N ILE A 133 -53.61 8.91 -8.16
CA ILE A 133 -54.17 10.26 -8.20
C ILE A 133 -53.14 11.25 -8.75
N THR A 134 -53.59 12.26 -9.50
CA THR A 134 -52.76 13.39 -9.93
C THR A 134 -53.27 14.67 -9.28
N LEU A 135 -52.53 15.24 -8.32
CA LEU A 135 -52.84 16.53 -7.70
C LEU A 135 -52.26 17.65 -8.58
N VAL A 136 -53.12 18.49 -9.17
CA VAL A 136 -52.71 19.59 -10.07
C VAL A 136 -52.36 20.85 -9.27
N SER A 137 -51.26 20.74 -8.51
CA SER A 137 -50.66 21.79 -7.69
C SER A 137 -49.18 21.55 -7.50
N ASP A 138 -48.42 22.61 -7.21
CA ASP A 138 -47.05 22.49 -6.73
C ASP A 138 -47.06 21.96 -5.28
N CYS A 139 -46.79 20.67 -5.11
CA CYS A 139 -46.65 20.03 -3.80
C CYS A 139 -45.18 19.94 -3.33
N GLY A 140 -44.25 20.61 -4.02
CA GLY A 140 -42.82 20.50 -3.77
C GLY A 140 -42.45 21.01 -2.38
N GLY A 141 -41.73 20.18 -1.61
CA GLY A 141 -41.37 20.47 -0.23
C GLY A 141 -42.44 20.15 0.81
N LEU A 142 -43.57 19.55 0.42
CA LEU A 142 -44.57 19.01 1.35
C LEU A 142 -44.27 17.54 1.68
N TYR A 143 -44.85 17.07 2.77
CA TYR A 143 -44.78 15.67 3.20
C TYR A 143 -46.08 14.94 2.88
N TYR A 144 -46.05 13.61 2.79
CA TYR A 144 -47.25 12.79 2.59
C TYR A 144 -47.12 11.40 3.22
N ASP A 145 -48.28 10.80 3.45
CA ASP A 145 -48.43 9.37 3.74
C ASP A 145 -49.77 8.86 3.19
N TYR A 146 -49.91 7.55 3.05
CA TYR A 146 -51.17 6.91 2.69
C TYR A 146 -51.91 6.41 3.92
N THR A 147 -53.23 6.63 3.95
CA THR A 147 -54.12 5.76 4.73
C THR A 147 -54.67 4.68 3.81
N ILE A 148 -54.28 3.44 4.07
CA ILE A 148 -54.66 2.26 3.30
C ILE A 148 -55.55 1.36 4.15
N THR A 149 -56.68 0.93 3.58
CA THR A 149 -57.55 -0.10 4.14
C THR A 149 -57.48 -1.31 3.23
N THR A 150 -56.96 -2.42 3.76
CA THR A 150 -56.58 -3.62 3.00
C THR A 150 -56.91 -4.89 3.79
N THR A 151 -57.07 -6.00 3.10
CA THR A 151 -57.03 -7.33 3.72
C THR A 151 -55.60 -7.85 3.70
N ASP A 152 -55.32 -8.97 4.38
CA ASP A 152 -54.19 -9.82 3.97
C ASP A 152 -54.51 -10.55 2.64
N ILE A 153 -53.49 -11.06 1.95
CA ILE A 153 -53.68 -11.70 0.64
C ILE A 153 -54.66 -12.88 0.65
N THR A 154 -54.79 -13.60 1.77
CA THR A 154 -55.66 -14.80 1.84
C THR A 154 -57.14 -14.46 2.05
N HIS A 155 -57.46 -13.19 2.34
CA HIS A 155 -58.81 -12.69 2.60
C HIS A 155 -59.28 -11.62 1.58
N ILE A 156 -58.61 -11.48 0.43
CA ILE A 156 -58.98 -10.50 -0.61
C ILE A 156 -60.44 -10.65 -1.03
N GLY A 157 -61.18 -9.54 -1.01
CA GLY A 157 -62.61 -9.49 -1.34
C GLY A 157 -63.56 -9.82 -0.17
N SER A 158 -63.04 -10.10 1.03
CA SER A 158 -63.83 -10.18 2.26
C SER A 158 -64.03 -8.80 2.93
N ASP A 159 -64.81 -8.80 4.00
CA ASP A 159 -64.99 -7.69 4.95
C ASP A 159 -63.87 -7.59 6.01
N ARG A 160 -62.93 -8.55 6.05
CA ARG A 160 -61.82 -8.61 7.01
C ARG A 160 -60.70 -7.63 6.64
N THR A 161 -60.97 -6.34 6.77
CA THR A 161 -60.00 -5.27 6.50
C THR A 161 -59.28 -4.79 7.76
N THR A 162 -58.00 -4.44 7.60
CA THR A 162 -57.19 -3.66 8.55
C THR A 162 -56.89 -2.30 7.91
N GLN A 163 -56.72 -1.24 8.73
CA GLN A 163 -56.29 0.07 8.26
C GLN A 163 -54.88 0.38 8.78
N TYR A 164 -54.00 0.82 7.89
CA TYR A 164 -52.66 1.30 8.20
C TYR A 164 -52.49 2.75 7.76
N LYS A 165 -51.57 3.46 8.43
CA LYS A 165 -50.99 4.72 7.98
C LYS A 165 -49.53 4.41 7.62
N ILE A 166 -49.12 4.67 6.37
CA ILE A 166 -47.80 4.29 5.85
C ILE A 166 -47.21 5.39 4.97
N GLN A 167 -45.90 5.59 5.05
CA GLN A 167 -45.13 6.24 3.99
C GLN A 167 -45.18 5.43 2.68
N ASP A 168 -44.78 6.03 1.56
CA ASP A 168 -44.77 5.37 0.26
C ASP A 168 -43.68 4.28 0.21
N PRO A 169 -43.97 3.02 -0.20
CA PRO A 169 -42.94 2.01 -0.39
C PRO A 169 -41.86 2.40 -1.41
N TYR A 170 -42.16 3.32 -2.33
CA TYR A 170 -41.28 3.83 -3.37
C TYR A 170 -40.78 5.25 -3.06
N SER A 171 -40.85 5.68 -1.79
CA SER A 171 -40.38 7.00 -1.36
C SER A 171 -38.89 7.21 -1.65
N VAL A 172 -38.53 8.42 -2.11
CA VAL A 172 -37.15 8.83 -2.41
C VAL A 172 -36.51 9.69 -1.30
N ALA A 173 -37.34 10.17 -0.37
CA ALA A 173 -36.98 11.03 0.76
C ALA A 173 -38.07 10.94 1.85
N VAL A 174 -37.72 11.14 3.12
CA VAL A 174 -38.65 11.02 4.26
C VAL A 174 -38.46 12.11 5.33
N SER A 175 -39.41 12.21 6.25
CA SER A 175 -39.27 12.88 7.55
C SER A 175 -38.22 12.19 8.42
N LYS A 176 -37.68 12.91 9.40
CA LYS A 176 -36.64 12.44 10.35
C LYS A 176 -36.88 11.06 10.99
N ASP A 177 -38.14 10.65 11.13
CA ASP A 177 -38.58 9.40 11.76
C ASP A 177 -38.86 8.26 10.75
N GLY A 178 -38.68 8.51 9.46
CA GLY A 178 -38.98 7.60 8.37
C GLY A 178 -40.48 7.35 8.11
N LYS A 179 -41.39 8.01 8.86
CA LYS A 179 -42.83 7.67 8.86
C LYS A 179 -43.70 8.53 7.93
N ARG A 180 -43.14 9.58 7.29
CA ARG A 180 -43.76 10.33 6.17
C ARG A 180 -42.80 10.45 5.00
N SER A 181 -43.31 10.30 3.79
CA SER A 181 -42.59 10.58 2.55
C SER A 181 -42.48 12.09 2.28
N TYR A 182 -41.45 12.52 1.57
CA TYR A 182 -41.21 13.92 1.19
C TYR A 182 -41.30 14.10 -0.33
N ILE A 183 -41.99 15.16 -0.79
CA ILE A 183 -42.22 15.44 -2.21
C ILE A 183 -41.11 16.36 -2.73
N THR A 184 -40.19 15.83 -3.53
CA THR A 184 -39.14 16.61 -4.17
C THR A 184 -38.74 16.04 -5.53
N ASP A 185 -38.17 16.91 -6.37
CA ASP A 185 -37.29 16.52 -7.47
C ASP A 185 -35.88 16.34 -6.86
N THR A 186 -35.37 15.10 -6.84
CA THR A 186 -34.08 14.71 -6.25
C THR A 186 -32.89 15.25 -7.02
N SER A 187 -33.02 15.40 -8.35
CA SER A 187 -31.98 16.01 -9.20
C SER A 187 -31.74 17.47 -8.82
N SER A 188 -32.79 18.19 -8.43
CA SER A 188 -32.73 19.59 -7.96
C SER A 188 -32.07 19.80 -6.58
N VAL A 189 -31.65 18.71 -5.92
CA VAL A 189 -31.03 18.71 -4.57
C VAL A 189 -29.56 18.21 -4.63
N SER A 190 -29.00 18.12 -5.84
CA SER A 190 -27.62 17.66 -6.06
C SER A 190 -26.55 18.70 -5.65
N PRO A 191 -25.35 18.27 -5.21
CA PRO A 191 -24.25 19.19 -4.88
C PRO A 191 -23.58 19.79 -6.13
N GLU A 192 -22.70 20.78 -5.91
CA GLU A 192 -21.98 21.44 -6.99
C GLU A 192 -21.10 20.44 -7.76
N GLY A 193 -21.20 20.44 -9.09
CA GLY A 193 -20.46 19.53 -9.96
C GLY A 193 -21.02 18.11 -10.07
N TRP A 194 -22.15 17.77 -9.43
CA TRP A 194 -22.75 16.43 -9.51
C TRP A 194 -23.03 15.97 -10.95
N ASP A 195 -23.48 16.87 -11.84
CA ASP A 195 -23.67 16.59 -13.28
C ASP A 195 -22.39 16.12 -14.01
N SER A 196 -21.22 16.33 -13.40
CA SER A 196 -19.90 15.89 -13.88
C SER A 196 -19.29 14.73 -13.08
N ASP A 197 -19.88 14.35 -11.95
CA ASP A 197 -19.49 13.19 -11.16
C ASP A 197 -19.84 11.88 -11.88
N ARG A 198 -18.97 10.87 -11.81
CA ARG A 198 -19.12 9.61 -12.55
C ARG A 198 -18.60 8.46 -11.71
N HIS A 199 -19.21 7.29 -11.91
CA HIS A 199 -18.80 6.01 -11.33
C HIS A 199 -17.27 5.76 -11.41
N VAL A 200 -16.70 5.23 -10.32
CA VAL A 200 -15.25 5.00 -10.19
C VAL A 200 -14.95 3.50 -10.20
N TYR A 201 -14.89 2.93 -11.41
CA TYR A 201 -14.64 1.50 -11.57
C TYR A 201 -13.18 1.09 -11.34
N VAL A 202 -12.98 0.06 -10.52
CA VAL A 202 -11.65 -0.53 -10.25
C VAL A 202 -11.14 -1.30 -11.47
N ASP A 203 -9.91 -1.00 -11.88
CA ASP A 203 -9.21 -1.71 -12.97
C ASP A 203 -9.07 -3.22 -12.66
N SER A 204 -9.82 -4.05 -13.41
CA SER A 204 -9.83 -5.51 -13.26
C SER A 204 -8.51 -6.24 -13.60
N THR A 205 -7.46 -5.51 -13.97
CA THR A 205 -6.07 -6.00 -14.12
C THR A 205 -5.19 -5.69 -12.90
N LYS A 206 -5.73 -4.98 -11.90
CA LYS A 206 -5.14 -4.68 -10.60
C LYS A 206 -5.94 -5.35 -9.48
N ALA A 207 -5.33 -5.52 -8.31
CA ALA A 207 -6.02 -6.05 -7.14
C ALA A 207 -7.04 -5.06 -6.59
N ASN A 208 -8.31 -5.47 -6.49
CA ASN A 208 -9.31 -4.75 -5.71
C ASN A 208 -9.08 -5.00 -4.21
N THR A 209 -9.13 -3.91 -3.45
CA THR A 209 -9.06 -3.83 -1.99
C THR A 209 -10.30 -3.07 -1.50
N VAL A 210 -11.19 -3.80 -0.84
CA VAL A 210 -12.46 -3.32 -0.27
C VAL A 210 -12.29 -3.08 1.23
N TYR A 211 -12.46 -1.84 1.66
CA TYR A 211 -12.48 -1.42 3.06
C TYR A 211 -13.95 -1.32 3.53
N LYS A 212 -14.35 -2.13 4.53
CA LYS A 212 -15.73 -2.22 5.02
C LYS A 212 -15.91 -1.42 6.30
N ILE A 213 -16.80 -0.43 6.33
CA ILE A 213 -17.05 0.44 7.50
C ILE A 213 -18.48 1.03 7.47
N SER A 214 -19.05 1.41 8.61
CA SER A 214 -20.30 2.20 8.63
C SER A 214 -20.00 3.70 8.54
N VAL A 215 -21.00 4.50 8.14
CA VAL A 215 -20.90 5.98 8.14
C VAL A 215 -20.65 6.52 9.55
N LYS A 216 -21.24 5.85 10.56
CA LYS A 216 -21.07 6.13 11.98
C LYS A 216 -19.64 5.82 12.46
N ASP A 217 -19.18 4.59 12.25
CA ASP A 217 -17.99 4.03 12.88
C ASP A 217 -16.69 4.58 12.30
N PHE A 218 -16.74 5.09 11.07
CA PHE A 218 -15.61 5.77 10.43
C PHE A 218 -15.11 7.01 11.20
N SER A 219 -16.01 7.74 11.87
CA SER A 219 -15.74 9.09 12.38
C SER A 219 -16.32 9.42 13.77
N SER A 220 -16.98 8.47 14.45
CA SER A 220 -17.54 8.70 15.80
C SER A 220 -16.49 8.97 16.88
N ASP A 221 -15.25 8.52 16.70
CA ASP A 221 -14.14 8.85 17.61
C ASP A 221 -13.70 10.31 17.47
N THR A 222 -13.78 11.05 18.58
CA THR A 222 -13.30 12.43 18.69
C THR A 222 -11.78 12.60 18.50
N ALA A 223 -10.97 11.55 18.71
CA ALA A 223 -9.54 11.61 18.45
C ALA A 223 -9.20 11.58 16.95
N SER A 224 -10.15 11.20 16.08
CA SER A 224 -10.02 11.23 14.61
C SER A 224 -9.71 12.63 14.04
N GLY A 225 -10.11 13.69 14.73
CA GLY A 225 -9.98 15.07 14.27
C GLY A 225 -10.94 15.49 13.16
N MET A 226 -11.89 14.62 12.76
CA MET A 226 -13.03 15.03 11.93
C MET A 226 -14.07 15.76 12.79
N THR A 227 -14.66 16.83 12.25
CA THR A 227 -15.61 17.68 12.99
C THR A 227 -17.03 17.13 12.96
N ALA A 228 -17.43 16.48 11.87
CA ALA A 228 -18.76 15.93 11.65
C ALA A 228 -18.87 14.45 12.09
N GLY A 229 -18.46 14.15 13.33
CA GLY A 229 -18.35 12.77 13.81
C GLY A 229 -19.65 11.95 13.67
N GLY A 230 -19.54 10.82 12.96
CA GLY A 230 -20.64 9.91 12.65
C GLY A 230 -21.60 10.39 11.55
N LYS A 231 -21.14 11.23 10.62
CA LYS A 231 -21.96 11.87 9.57
C LYS A 231 -21.43 11.65 8.17
N TYR A 232 -22.32 11.77 7.17
CA TYR A 232 -21.96 11.83 5.75
C TYR A 232 -20.85 12.86 5.45
N SER A 233 -20.96 14.05 6.07
CA SER A 233 -20.03 15.15 5.87
C SER A 233 -18.60 14.90 6.38
N ALA A 234 -18.38 13.92 7.27
CA ALA A 234 -17.02 13.53 7.70
C ALA A 234 -16.16 13.04 6.51
N PHE A 235 -16.77 12.35 5.54
CA PHE A 235 -16.07 11.89 4.32
C PHE A 235 -15.67 13.06 3.39
N THR A 236 -16.22 14.26 3.59
CA THR A 236 -15.84 15.46 2.83
C THR A 236 -14.63 16.19 3.43
N GLU A 237 -14.29 15.90 4.70
CA GLU A 237 -13.20 16.55 5.42
C GLU A 237 -11.83 16.05 4.95
N LYS A 238 -10.98 16.98 4.48
CA LYS A 238 -9.62 16.70 3.98
C LYS A 238 -8.58 17.35 4.88
N GLY A 239 -7.44 16.69 5.05
CA GLY A 239 -6.40 17.10 6.00
C GLY A 239 -6.80 16.93 7.47
N ALA A 240 -7.81 16.11 7.77
CA ALA A 240 -8.15 15.69 9.13
C ALA A 240 -6.97 14.92 9.75
N LYS A 241 -6.78 15.07 11.08
CA LYS A 241 -5.60 14.53 11.77
C LYS A 241 -5.91 14.01 13.17
N VAL A 242 -5.19 12.96 13.57
CA VAL A 242 -5.30 12.32 14.89
C VAL A 242 -4.74 13.26 15.97
N ASN A 243 -5.64 13.79 16.81
CA ASN A 243 -5.37 14.86 17.76
C ASN A 243 -4.38 14.46 18.89
N SER A 244 -4.39 13.18 19.29
CA SER A 244 -3.63 12.68 20.45
C SER A 244 -2.18 12.31 20.13
N ALA A 245 -1.86 11.97 18.88
CA ALA A 245 -0.61 11.30 18.51
C ALA A 245 0.52 12.23 18.03
N GLY A 246 0.18 13.46 17.65
CA GLY A 246 1.08 14.36 16.92
C GLY A 246 0.71 14.50 15.44
N GLU A 247 -0.58 14.70 15.15
CA GLU A 247 -1.07 15.09 13.81
C GLU A 247 -0.84 14.04 12.69
N LEU A 248 -1.01 12.74 13.00
CA LEU A 248 -1.09 11.70 11.94
C LEU A 248 -2.33 11.91 11.07
N VAL A 249 -2.29 11.56 9.78
CA VAL A 249 -3.44 11.71 8.87
C VAL A 249 -4.58 10.75 9.22
N SER A 250 -5.83 11.23 9.14
CA SER A 250 -7.04 10.44 9.37
C SER A 250 -8.03 10.55 8.20
N GLY A 251 -9.24 9.98 8.35
CA GLY A 251 -10.35 10.17 7.43
C GLY A 251 -10.07 9.71 5.99
N ILE A 252 -10.59 10.47 5.01
CA ILE A 252 -10.53 10.09 3.59
C ILE A 252 -9.10 10.07 3.02
N ASP A 253 -8.22 10.94 3.53
CA ASP A 253 -6.81 10.98 3.13
C ASP A 253 -6.02 9.77 3.71
N TYR A 254 -6.40 9.26 4.88
CA TYR A 254 -5.83 8.04 5.43
C TYR A 254 -6.18 6.79 4.59
N LEU A 255 -7.43 6.63 4.14
CA LEU A 255 -7.81 5.54 3.24
C LEU A 255 -6.98 5.54 1.94
N LYS A 256 -6.65 6.75 1.47
CA LYS A 256 -5.83 6.98 0.27
C LYS A 256 -4.35 6.71 0.53
N GLU A 257 -3.87 7.02 1.72
CA GLU A 257 -2.54 6.66 2.17
C GLU A 257 -2.38 5.14 2.37
N LEU A 258 -3.41 4.46 2.88
CA LEU A 258 -3.47 3.01 3.07
C LEU A 258 -3.44 2.24 1.73
N GLY A 259 -4.08 2.78 0.69
CA GLY A 259 -4.13 2.18 -0.65
C GLY A 259 -5.42 1.42 -0.96
N VAL A 260 -6.53 1.80 -0.31
CA VAL A 260 -7.88 1.31 -0.60
C VAL A 260 -8.28 1.63 -2.05
N THR A 261 -9.07 0.75 -2.69
CA THR A 261 -9.65 1.01 -4.03
C THR A 261 -11.17 1.08 -4.02
N THR A 262 -11.82 0.41 -3.06
CA THR A 262 -13.27 0.43 -2.86
C THR A 262 -13.59 0.67 -1.40
N VAL A 263 -14.49 1.60 -1.09
CA VAL A 263 -15.13 1.71 0.22
C VAL A 263 -16.48 1.02 0.13
N GLN A 264 -16.66 -0.04 0.91
CA GLN A 264 -17.96 -0.65 1.14
C GLN A 264 -18.54 -0.04 2.42
N LEU A 265 -19.65 0.67 2.27
CA LEU A 265 -20.39 1.22 3.39
C LEU A 265 -21.42 0.21 3.88
N ALA A 266 -21.56 0.10 5.20
CA ALA A 266 -22.73 -0.50 5.83
C ALA A 266 -24.03 0.22 5.38
N PRO A 267 -25.22 -0.37 5.57
CA PRO A 267 -26.44 0.15 4.97
C PRO A 267 -26.76 1.59 5.42
N PHE A 268 -26.68 2.53 4.47
CA PHE A 268 -27.02 3.94 4.67
C PHE A 268 -28.38 4.32 4.08
N ALA A 269 -29.23 3.33 3.84
CA ALA A 269 -30.66 3.53 3.60
C ALA A 269 -31.42 3.63 4.94
N ASP A 270 -32.50 4.41 4.96
CA ASP A 270 -33.28 4.76 6.16
C ASP A 270 -33.79 3.53 6.94
N PHE A 271 -33.43 3.46 8.23
CA PHE A 271 -33.67 2.32 9.11
C PHE A 271 -34.45 2.69 10.39
N ASP A 272 -35.04 1.70 11.08
CA ASP A 272 -35.49 1.92 12.46
C ASP A 272 -34.29 1.84 13.42
N GLY A 273 -34.28 2.73 14.42
CA GLY A 273 -33.09 3.05 15.25
C GLY A 273 -32.51 1.93 16.12
N ASP A 274 -32.97 0.70 15.98
CA ASP A 274 -32.45 -0.49 16.65
C ASP A 274 -31.29 -1.16 15.86
N SER A 275 -31.18 -0.96 14.54
CA SER A 275 -30.02 -1.44 13.73
C SER A 275 -29.97 -0.87 12.32
N GLU A 276 -28.76 -0.59 11.79
CA GLU A 276 -28.53 -0.24 10.37
C GLU A 276 -29.13 -1.25 9.38
N TYR A 277 -29.25 -2.52 9.78
CA TYR A 277 -29.74 -3.59 8.92
C TYR A 277 -31.27 -3.70 8.93
N GLU A 278 -31.97 -3.08 9.89
CA GLU A 278 -33.43 -3.09 9.97
C GLU A 278 -34.03 -1.94 9.16
N ILE A 279 -33.76 -2.00 7.85
CA ILE A 279 -34.20 -1.01 6.86
C ILE A 279 -35.71 -0.81 6.91
N LEU A 280 -36.10 0.46 6.95
CA LEU A 280 -37.47 0.93 6.96
C LEU A 280 -37.90 1.40 5.56
N ASN A 281 -37.01 2.12 4.85
CA ASN A 281 -37.28 2.69 3.52
C ASN A 281 -36.07 2.54 2.57
N TYR A 282 -36.02 1.46 1.79
CA TYR A 282 -34.87 1.10 0.93
C TYR A 282 -34.37 2.15 -0.07
N ASN A 283 -35.21 3.10 -0.51
CA ASN A 283 -34.88 4.10 -1.54
C ASN A 283 -34.56 5.50 -0.96
N VAL A 284 -34.26 5.57 0.34
CA VAL A 284 -34.13 6.82 1.08
C VAL A 284 -32.83 6.83 1.87
N PRO A 285 -31.99 7.87 1.80
CA PRO A 285 -30.80 7.98 2.65
C PRO A 285 -31.16 8.16 4.12
N GLU A 286 -30.43 7.49 4.99
CA GLU A 286 -30.58 7.53 6.45
C GLU A 286 -30.46 8.96 7.02
N ALA A 287 -31.50 9.38 7.74
CA ALA A 287 -31.61 10.74 8.25
C ALA A 287 -30.60 11.06 9.37
N SER A 288 -30.27 10.11 10.25
CA SER A 288 -29.39 10.33 11.39
C SER A 288 -27.92 10.61 11.02
N TYR A 289 -27.49 10.25 9.81
CA TYR A 289 -26.15 10.58 9.28
C TYR A 289 -26.04 11.98 8.67
N ALA A 290 -27.15 12.72 8.55
CA ALA A 290 -27.12 14.12 8.16
C ALA A 290 -26.80 15.06 9.34
N SER A 291 -26.28 16.25 9.03
CA SER A 291 -26.10 17.36 9.98
C SER A 291 -27.44 17.90 10.49
N ASN A 292 -28.46 17.94 9.61
CA ASN A 292 -29.84 18.31 9.92
C ASN A 292 -30.83 17.21 9.49
N PRO A 293 -31.06 16.17 10.33
CA PRO A 293 -32.00 15.09 10.04
C PRO A 293 -33.47 15.53 9.81
N SER A 294 -33.83 16.77 10.18
CA SER A 294 -35.19 17.31 10.00
C SER A 294 -35.40 18.01 8.65
N ASP A 295 -34.37 18.19 7.84
CA ASP A 295 -34.49 18.67 6.45
C ASP A 295 -34.09 17.58 5.47
N SER A 296 -35.08 16.92 4.88
CA SER A 296 -34.91 15.87 3.88
C SER A 296 -34.02 16.30 2.70
N LYS A 297 -33.91 17.61 2.38
CA LYS A 297 -32.99 18.08 1.33
C LYS A 297 -31.53 18.07 1.76
N THR A 298 -31.25 18.45 3.00
CA THR A 298 -29.91 18.28 3.59
C THR A 298 -29.50 16.80 3.60
N VAL A 299 -30.40 15.87 3.95
CA VAL A 299 -30.11 14.43 3.94
C VAL A 299 -29.70 13.93 2.54
N ILE A 300 -30.51 14.22 1.51
CA ILE A 300 -30.18 13.86 0.11
C ILE A 300 -28.83 14.44 -0.31
N LYS A 301 -28.63 15.75 -0.05
CA LYS A 301 -27.45 16.49 -0.51
C LYS A 301 -26.18 15.98 0.17
N GLU A 302 -26.17 15.81 1.49
CA GLU A 302 -24.97 15.37 2.21
C GLU A 302 -24.61 13.91 1.89
N CYS A 303 -25.61 13.04 1.66
CA CYS A 303 -25.37 11.68 1.17
C CYS A 303 -24.68 11.68 -0.21
N LYS A 304 -25.13 12.54 -1.14
CA LYS A 304 -24.44 12.75 -2.42
C LYS A 304 -23.03 13.34 -2.23
N GLU A 305 -22.84 14.30 -1.31
CA GLU A 305 -21.52 14.89 -1.05
C GLU A 305 -20.51 13.89 -0.48
N MET A 306 -20.93 12.93 0.36
CA MET A 306 -20.10 11.79 0.78
C MET A 306 -19.60 10.98 -0.43
N ILE A 307 -20.52 10.58 -1.31
CA ILE A 307 -20.19 9.74 -2.48
C ILE A 307 -19.29 10.52 -3.44
N GLN A 308 -19.63 11.78 -3.72
CA GLN A 308 -18.83 12.68 -4.54
C GLN A 308 -17.42 12.89 -3.96
N ALA A 309 -17.27 12.97 -2.63
CA ALA A 309 -15.96 13.11 -1.99
C ALA A 309 -15.10 11.84 -2.15
N LEU A 310 -15.71 10.65 -2.01
CA LEU A 310 -15.08 9.36 -2.25
C LEU A 310 -14.65 9.19 -3.72
N HIS A 311 -15.52 9.55 -4.68
CA HIS A 311 -15.19 9.55 -6.10
C HIS A 311 -14.03 10.52 -6.41
N ASN A 312 -14.07 11.75 -5.90
CA ASN A 312 -12.98 12.74 -6.04
C ASN A 312 -11.67 12.31 -5.36
N ALA A 313 -11.71 11.45 -4.35
CA ALA A 313 -10.52 10.85 -3.77
C ALA A 313 -9.96 9.70 -4.63
N GLY A 314 -10.79 9.07 -5.45
CA GLY A 314 -10.44 7.97 -6.37
C GLY A 314 -10.89 6.59 -5.87
N PHE A 315 -11.87 6.52 -4.98
CA PHE A 315 -12.45 5.26 -4.49
C PHE A 315 -13.72 4.92 -5.24
N SER A 316 -13.91 3.62 -5.47
CA SER A 316 -15.22 3.07 -5.80
C SER A 316 -16.12 3.01 -4.57
N VAL A 317 -17.42 3.30 -4.70
CA VAL A 317 -18.38 3.26 -3.57
C VAL A 317 -19.36 2.11 -3.72
N VAL A 318 -19.36 1.19 -2.75
CA VAL A 318 -20.27 0.03 -2.70
C VAL A 318 -21.20 0.14 -1.49
N MET A 319 -22.49 -0.09 -1.71
CA MET A 319 -23.53 -0.05 -0.66
C MET A 319 -23.89 -1.46 -0.20
N GLU A 320 -23.85 -1.72 1.11
CA GLU A 320 -24.41 -2.94 1.70
C GLU A 320 -25.94 -2.82 1.83
N MET A 321 -26.69 -3.82 1.37
CA MET A 321 -28.17 -3.76 1.30
C MET A 321 -28.85 -5.08 1.72
N PRO A 322 -29.61 -5.08 2.83
CA PRO A 322 -30.37 -6.23 3.31
C PRO A 322 -31.76 -6.31 2.64
N TYR A 323 -31.80 -6.69 1.36
CA TYR A 323 -33.07 -7.00 0.68
C TYR A 323 -33.73 -8.32 1.16
N THR A 324 -33.16 -8.99 2.16
CA THR A 324 -33.57 -10.29 2.70
C THR A 324 -34.53 -10.17 3.90
N HIS A 325 -34.58 -9.02 4.57
CA HIS A 325 -35.40 -8.72 5.74
C HIS A 325 -35.58 -7.20 5.87
N ALA A 326 -36.56 -6.73 6.65
CA ALA A 326 -36.80 -5.30 6.90
C ALA A 326 -37.30 -5.04 8.33
N SER A 327 -37.31 -3.78 8.78
CA SER A 327 -38.00 -3.38 10.01
C SER A 327 -39.49 -3.76 9.97
N GLU A 328 -40.07 -4.11 11.12
CA GLU A 328 -41.53 -4.26 11.32
C GLU A 328 -42.32 -2.98 10.97
N GLY A 329 -41.62 -1.84 10.93
CA GLY A 329 -42.08 -0.55 10.46
C GLY A 329 -42.38 -0.49 8.96
N ASN A 330 -41.85 -1.40 8.12
CA ASN A 330 -41.77 -1.20 6.67
C ASN A 330 -43.12 -0.99 5.96
N PRO A 331 -43.15 -0.18 4.89
CA PRO A 331 -44.36 0.17 4.15
C PRO A 331 -44.78 -0.91 3.14
N LEU A 332 -43.85 -1.76 2.68
CA LEU A 332 -44.10 -2.83 1.70
C LEU A 332 -45.14 -3.82 2.25
N GLU A 333 -44.83 -4.52 3.34
CA GLU A 333 -45.75 -5.49 3.94
C GLU A 333 -47.07 -4.83 4.37
N LYS A 334 -47.04 -3.60 4.89
CA LYS A 334 -48.27 -2.89 5.29
C LYS A 334 -49.13 -2.46 4.10
N SER A 335 -48.56 -2.29 2.91
CA SER A 335 -49.30 -1.99 1.68
C SER A 335 -50.05 -3.21 1.13
N VAL A 336 -49.47 -4.41 1.26
CA VAL A 336 -50.06 -5.69 0.83
C VAL A 336 -49.72 -6.79 1.84
N PRO A 337 -50.44 -6.90 2.96
CA PRO A 337 -50.08 -7.82 4.04
C PRO A 337 -50.05 -9.27 3.61
N TRP A 338 -49.01 -9.97 4.05
CA TRP A 338 -48.63 -11.35 3.71
C TRP A 338 -48.17 -11.56 2.27
N PHE A 339 -48.02 -10.50 1.46
CA PHE A 339 -47.42 -10.61 0.12
C PHE A 339 -45.89 -10.52 0.14
N TYR A 340 -45.29 -9.66 0.98
CA TYR A 340 -43.85 -9.40 0.91
C TYR A 340 -43.02 -10.37 1.75
N TYR A 341 -43.58 -11.00 2.79
CA TYR A 341 -42.88 -12.02 3.59
C TYR A 341 -43.03 -13.45 3.07
N ARG A 342 -42.00 -14.27 3.34
CA ARG A 342 -42.07 -15.74 3.26
C ARG A 342 -42.85 -16.29 4.44
N LEU A 343 -43.76 -17.24 4.17
CA LEU A 343 -44.67 -17.79 5.17
C LEU A 343 -44.63 -19.33 5.21
N ASN A 344 -44.80 -19.85 6.42
CA ASN A 344 -44.94 -21.28 6.71
C ASN A 344 -46.30 -21.82 6.25
N THR A 345 -46.44 -23.15 6.26
CA THR A 345 -47.70 -23.83 5.88
C THR A 345 -48.89 -23.55 6.80
N ASP A 346 -48.65 -23.02 8.00
CA ASP A 346 -49.65 -22.66 9.00
C ASP A 346 -49.99 -21.15 9.02
N GLY A 347 -49.36 -20.34 8.15
CA GLY A 347 -49.52 -18.89 8.11
C GLY A 347 -48.65 -18.11 9.10
N THR A 348 -47.74 -18.76 9.84
CA THR A 348 -46.70 -18.06 10.59
C THR A 348 -45.57 -17.57 9.67
N ARG A 349 -44.78 -16.59 10.13
CA ARG A 349 -43.62 -16.10 9.38
C ARG A 349 -42.52 -17.14 9.28
N TYR A 350 -41.83 -17.14 8.16
CA TYR A 350 -40.60 -17.88 7.96
C TYR A 350 -39.41 -17.00 8.36
N THR A 351 -38.60 -17.47 9.31
CA THR A 351 -37.52 -16.69 9.97
C THR A 351 -36.23 -17.51 10.18
N THR A 352 -36.09 -18.65 9.49
CA THR A 352 -35.11 -19.68 9.90
C THR A 352 -33.68 -19.47 9.43
N ASN A 353 -33.42 -18.49 8.56
CA ASN A 353 -32.10 -18.32 7.92
C ASN A 353 -31.45 -16.95 8.16
N THR A 354 -32.24 -15.92 8.49
CA THR A 354 -31.75 -14.53 8.64
C THR A 354 -31.35 -14.20 10.09
N GLY A 355 -32.06 -14.75 11.07
CA GLY A 355 -31.99 -14.31 12.47
C GLY A 355 -32.86 -13.09 12.80
N TYR A 356 -33.67 -12.61 11.84
CA TYR A 356 -34.61 -11.51 12.00
C TYR A 356 -36.06 -12.04 12.05
N ASP A 357 -36.99 -11.23 12.60
CA ASP A 357 -38.41 -11.60 12.77
C ASP A 357 -39.22 -11.69 11.47
N ASN A 358 -38.58 -11.49 10.32
CA ASN A 358 -39.12 -11.71 8.99
C ASN A 358 -38.03 -12.13 7.98
N GLU A 359 -38.46 -12.73 6.87
CA GLU A 359 -37.63 -13.05 5.71
C GLU A 359 -38.45 -12.66 4.46
N LEU A 360 -37.91 -11.75 3.64
CA LEU A 360 -38.60 -11.19 2.48
C LEU A 360 -38.60 -12.16 1.29
N ALA A 361 -39.71 -12.17 0.58
CA ALA A 361 -39.99 -13.06 -0.52
C ALA A 361 -39.32 -12.59 -1.82
N THR A 362 -37.99 -12.67 -1.88
CA THR A 362 -37.22 -12.36 -3.11
C THR A 362 -37.74 -13.12 -4.33
N GLU A 363 -38.46 -14.22 -4.12
CA GLU A 363 -39.05 -15.04 -5.17
C GLU A 363 -40.30 -14.49 -5.87
N ARG A 364 -40.86 -13.37 -5.39
CA ARG A 364 -42.06 -12.75 -5.98
C ARG A 364 -41.67 -11.70 -7.01
N LYS A 365 -42.36 -11.68 -8.16
CA LYS A 365 -42.02 -10.87 -9.33
C LYS A 365 -42.08 -9.39 -8.99
N MET A 366 -43.10 -8.93 -8.28
CA MET A 366 -43.19 -7.54 -7.83
C MET A 366 -42.02 -7.15 -6.92
N TYR A 367 -41.66 -7.99 -5.95
CA TYR A 367 -40.52 -7.68 -5.07
C TYR A 367 -39.17 -7.79 -5.79
N ARG A 368 -39.00 -8.70 -6.77
CA ARG A 368 -37.85 -8.70 -7.70
C ARG A 368 -37.73 -7.36 -8.43
N SER A 369 -38.84 -6.86 -8.98
CA SER A 369 -38.85 -5.56 -9.67
C SER A 369 -38.53 -4.41 -8.70
N TYR A 370 -39.01 -4.48 -7.46
CA TYR A 370 -38.65 -3.53 -6.41
C TYR A 370 -37.14 -3.52 -6.13
N MET A 371 -36.55 -4.68 -5.81
CA MET A 371 -35.12 -4.81 -5.53
C MET A 371 -34.25 -4.30 -6.69
N VAL A 372 -34.57 -4.70 -7.93
CA VAL A 372 -33.82 -4.28 -9.12
C VAL A 372 -33.96 -2.77 -9.36
N ASN A 373 -35.16 -2.21 -9.21
CA ASN A 373 -35.37 -0.77 -9.41
C ASN A 373 -34.78 0.07 -8.26
N SER A 374 -34.69 -0.48 -7.04
CA SER A 374 -34.01 0.13 -5.90
C SER A 374 -32.50 0.24 -6.15
N MET A 375 -31.84 -0.87 -6.53
CA MET A 375 -30.43 -0.85 -6.93
C MET A 375 -30.15 0.08 -8.12
N LYS A 376 -31.05 0.14 -9.11
CA LYS A 376 -30.94 1.12 -10.21
C LYS A 376 -31.04 2.55 -9.73
N TYR A 377 -31.99 2.87 -8.87
CA TYR A 377 -32.14 4.22 -8.31
C TYR A 377 -30.88 4.65 -7.54
N TRP A 378 -30.28 3.78 -6.71
CA TRP A 378 -29.02 4.08 -6.03
C TRP A 378 -27.83 4.28 -7.00
N ALA A 379 -27.78 3.54 -8.11
CA ALA A 379 -26.77 3.74 -9.14
C ALA A 379 -27.01 5.02 -9.99
N GLU A 380 -28.26 5.31 -10.36
CA GLU A 380 -28.63 6.42 -11.26
C GLU A 380 -28.72 7.78 -10.55
N GLU A 381 -29.27 7.85 -9.33
CA GLU A 381 -29.48 9.10 -8.59
C GLU A 381 -28.30 9.43 -7.66
N TYR A 382 -27.66 8.41 -7.08
CA TYR A 382 -26.56 8.54 -6.09
C TYR A 382 -25.21 8.04 -6.61
N HIS A 383 -25.10 7.60 -7.87
CA HIS A 383 -23.84 7.14 -8.49
C HIS A 383 -23.14 5.98 -7.77
N VAL A 384 -23.85 5.14 -7.01
CA VAL A 384 -23.28 3.97 -6.33
C VAL A 384 -22.71 2.96 -7.35
N ASP A 385 -21.44 2.57 -7.21
CA ASP A 385 -20.72 1.71 -8.16
C ASP A 385 -21.02 0.20 -8.01
N GLY A 386 -21.70 -0.19 -6.94
CA GLY A 386 -22.03 -1.59 -6.71
C GLY A 386 -22.66 -1.89 -5.36
N PHE A 387 -22.99 -3.16 -5.16
CA PHE A 387 -23.79 -3.62 -4.03
C PHE A 387 -23.18 -4.83 -3.34
N SER A 388 -23.15 -4.81 -2.01
CA SER A 388 -22.96 -5.99 -1.18
C SER A 388 -24.34 -6.45 -0.69
N LEU A 389 -24.80 -7.60 -1.16
CA LEU A 389 -26.08 -8.15 -0.71
C LEU A 389 -25.85 -8.89 0.62
N ASP A 390 -26.45 -8.39 1.69
CA ASP A 390 -26.51 -9.11 2.97
C ASP A 390 -27.30 -10.42 2.81
N LEU A 391 -26.86 -11.47 3.52
CA LEU A 391 -27.50 -12.79 3.54
C LEU A 391 -27.76 -13.36 2.13
N ILE A 392 -26.77 -13.27 1.23
CA ILE A 392 -26.92 -13.52 -0.22
C ILE A 392 -27.41 -14.94 -0.57
N ASP A 393 -27.14 -15.95 0.26
CA ASP A 393 -27.66 -17.32 0.06
C ASP A 393 -29.19 -17.35 0.20
N CYS A 394 -29.79 -16.45 0.99
CA CYS A 394 -31.25 -16.32 1.16
C CYS A 394 -31.96 -15.70 -0.06
N VAL A 395 -31.20 -15.13 -1.01
CA VAL A 395 -31.74 -14.56 -2.25
C VAL A 395 -32.06 -15.66 -3.28
N ASN A 396 -31.39 -16.83 -3.21
CA ASN A 396 -31.60 -17.96 -4.12
C ASN A 396 -32.48 -19.07 -3.48
N VAL A 397 -33.56 -19.48 -4.16
CA VAL A 397 -34.59 -20.37 -3.57
C VAL A 397 -35.02 -21.55 -4.45
N LYS A 398 -35.64 -22.54 -3.80
CA LYS A 398 -36.23 -23.74 -4.41
C LYS A 398 -37.54 -24.13 -3.73
N TYR A 399 -38.57 -24.46 -4.49
CA TYR A 399 -39.82 -24.97 -3.90
C TYR A 399 -39.68 -26.44 -3.48
N LYS A 400 -40.15 -26.78 -2.27
CA LYS A 400 -40.07 -28.12 -1.67
C LYS A 400 -40.74 -29.17 -2.54
N GLY A 401 -39.98 -30.18 -2.95
CA GLY A 401 -40.43 -31.26 -3.85
C GLY A 401 -40.43 -30.91 -5.35
N SER A 402 -40.09 -29.68 -5.73
CA SER A 402 -39.93 -29.28 -7.13
C SER A 402 -38.52 -29.57 -7.66
N SER A 403 -38.38 -29.64 -8.99
CA SER A 403 -37.11 -29.58 -9.71
C SER A 403 -36.67 -28.15 -10.04
N HIS A 404 -37.50 -27.14 -9.75
CA HIS A 404 -37.26 -25.74 -10.12
C HIS A 404 -36.42 -25.03 -9.05
N VAL A 405 -35.28 -24.49 -9.48
CA VAL A 405 -34.42 -23.60 -8.71
C VAL A 405 -34.45 -22.25 -9.42
N TYR A 406 -34.75 -21.20 -8.68
CA TYR A 406 -34.78 -19.84 -9.21
C TYR A 406 -33.46 -19.15 -8.88
N LYS A 407 -32.79 -18.61 -9.92
CA LYS A 407 -31.41 -18.07 -9.86
C LYS A 407 -31.41 -16.55 -9.89
N TRP A 408 -32.04 -15.95 -8.88
CA TRP A 408 -32.27 -14.51 -8.76
C TRP A 408 -30.99 -13.68 -8.90
N LEU A 409 -29.87 -14.17 -8.36
CA LEU A 409 -28.59 -13.46 -8.47
C LEU A 409 -28.08 -13.34 -9.91
N ASP A 410 -28.33 -14.34 -10.77
CA ASP A 410 -27.97 -14.30 -12.19
C ASP A 410 -28.86 -13.28 -12.93
N GLU A 411 -30.15 -13.20 -12.57
CA GLU A 411 -31.13 -12.29 -13.17
C GLU A 411 -30.93 -10.83 -12.74
N ILE A 412 -30.61 -10.58 -11.47
CA ILE A 412 -30.25 -9.26 -10.93
C ILE A 412 -29.01 -8.73 -11.64
N LYS A 413 -27.94 -9.54 -11.71
CA LYS A 413 -26.71 -9.20 -12.45
C LYS A 413 -27.00 -8.92 -13.92
N THR A 414 -27.81 -9.75 -14.58
CA THR A 414 -28.23 -9.55 -15.99
C THR A 414 -29.13 -8.32 -16.19
N SER A 415 -29.77 -7.80 -15.13
CA SER A 415 -30.69 -6.65 -15.23
C SER A 415 -30.04 -5.32 -14.88
N LEU A 416 -29.02 -5.32 -14.03
CA LEU A 416 -28.17 -4.16 -13.74
C LEU A 416 -27.09 -3.98 -14.83
N ALA A 417 -26.50 -5.08 -15.33
CA ALA A 417 -25.53 -5.04 -16.44
C ALA A 417 -26.10 -4.61 -17.80
N LYS A 418 -27.39 -4.27 -17.88
CA LYS A 418 -28.02 -3.59 -19.03
C LYS A 418 -27.91 -2.06 -18.94
N GLU A 419 -27.84 -1.53 -17.72
CA GLU A 419 -27.71 -0.10 -17.48
C GLU A 419 -26.21 0.26 -17.41
N ASP A 420 -25.43 -0.42 -16.56
CA ASP A 420 -23.96 -0.42 -16.67
C ASP A 420 -23.36 -1.81 -16.32
N ALA A 421 -22.51 -2.32 -17.21
CA ALA A 421 -21.91 -3.67 -17.14
C ALA A 421 -20.68 -3.79 -16.21
N ASN A 422 -20.24 -2.68 -15.61
CA ASN A 422 -19.09 -2.59 -14.71
C ASN A 422 -19.51 -2.58 -13.22
N LEU A 423 -20.80 -2.36 -12.91
CA LEU A 423 -21.32 -2.38 -11.54
C LEU A 423 -20.98 -3.70 -10.84
N VAL A 424 -20.39 -3.63 -9.65
CA VAL A 424 -19.96 -4.81 -8.89
C VAL A 424 -21.06 -5.33 -7.97
N ILE A 425 -21.26 -6.65 -7.90
CA ILE A 425 -22.26 -7.28 -7.02
C ILE A 425 -21.69 -8.53 -6.35
N TRP A 426 -21.43 -8.42 -5.05
CA TRP A 426 -21.06 -9.50 -4.14
C TRP A 426 -22.04 -9.55 -2.96
N GLY A 427 -21.66 -10.22 -1.87
CA GLY A 427 -22.45 -10.29 -0.64
C GLY A 427 -21.78 -11.17 0.40
N ASP A 428 -22.41 -11.26 1.56
CA ASP A 428 -22.00 -12.10 2.68
C ASP A 428 -23.15 -13.01 3.15
N ASN A 429 -22.95 -13.73 4.26
CA ASN A 429 -24.00 -14.48 4.93
C ASN A 429 -23.91 -14.37 6.46
N TYR A 430 -23.68 -13.17 7.00
CA TYR A 430 -23.68 -12.95 8.45
C TYR A 430 -25.11 -12.81 8.99
N THR A 431 -25.50 -13.67 9.92
CA THR A 431 -26.79 -13.59 10.62
C THR A 431 -26.83 -12.43 11.62
N LYS A 432 -28.05 -12.06 12.08
CA LYS A 432 -28.24 -11.03 13.12
C LYS A 432 -27.34 -11.25 14.35
N GLU A 433 -27.26 -12.49 14.83
CA GLU A 433 -26.46 -12.88 16.00
C GLU A 433 -24.95 -12.72 15.75
N GLU A 434 -24.46 -13.06 14.55
CA GLU A 434 -23.06 -12.89 14.16
C GLU A 434 -22.67 -11.41 13.94
N ARG A 435 -23.61 -10.57 13.50
CA ARG A 435 -23.38 -9.11 13.40
C ARG A 435 -23.39 -8.44 14.78
N GLN A 436 -24.28 -8.85 15.68
CA GLN A 436 -24.39 -8.29 17.03
C GLN A 436 -23.25 -8.75 17.97
N ASN A 437 -22.76 -9.98 17.82
CA ASN A 437 -21.66 -10.53 18.62
C ASN A 437 -20.33 -10.55 17.85
N LYS A 438 -20.08 -9.55 16.98
CA LYS A 438 -18.91 -9.52 16.09
C LYS A 438 -17.62 -9.14 16.82
N THR A 439 -16.92 -10.12 17.39
CA THR A 439 -15.54 -9.97 17.89
C THR A 439 -14.56 -9.59 16.75
N SER A 440 -13.54 -8.79 17.03
CA SER A 440 -12.51 -8.46 16.02
C SER A 440 -11.51 -9.62 15.83
N SER A 441 -10.87 -9.70 14.66
CA SER A 441 -9.81 -10.70 14.44
C SER A 441 -8.53 -10.46 15.26
N TYR A 442 -8.40 -9.31 15.94
CA TYR A 442 -7.33 -9.08 16.92
C TYR A 442 -7.75 -9.63 18.29
N ASP A 443 -8.99 -9.38 18.71
CA ASP A 443 -9.57 -9.89 19.97
C ASP A 443 -9.63 -11.43 19.97
N GLU A 444 -10.00 -12.08 18.85
CA GLU A 444 -9.87 -13.54 18.68
C GLU A 444 -8.46 -14.06 19.05
N ILE A 445 -7.42 -13.31 18.71
CA ILE A 445 -6.03 -13.67 18.97
C ILE A 445 -5.65 -13.33 20.41
N ILE A 446 -6.08 -12.19 20.95
CA ILE A 446 -5.88 -11.79 22.35
C ILE A 446 -6.45 -12.86 23.30
N GLY A 447 -7.71 -13.29 23.07
CA GLY A 447 -8.35 -14.36 23.83
C GLY A 447 -7.63 -15.71 23.72
N SER A 448 -6.98 -15.99 22.59
CA SER A 448 -6.16 -17.21 22.40
C SER A 448 -4.73 -17.11 22.99
N THR A 449 -4.22 -15.90 23.21
CA THR A 449 -2.83 -15.65 23.66
C THR A 449 -2.72 -15.27 25.13
N GLY A 450 -3.84 -14.89 25.78
CA GLY A 450 -3.89 -14.51 27.19
C GLY A 450 -3.54 -13.04 27.46
N GLY A 451 -3.78 -12.15 26.49
CA GLY A 451 -3.65 -10.70 26.68
C GLY A 451 -4.91 -10.04 27.28
N THR A 452 -4.81 -8.76 27.58
CA THR A 452 -5.97 -7.89 27.85
C THR A 452 -6.51 -7.36 26.52
N TYR A 453 -7.83 -7.28 26.35
CA TYR A 453 -8.42 -6.56 25.22
C TYR A 453 -8.15 -5.05 25.32
N GLY A 454 -8.08 -4.37 24.18
CA GLY A 454 -7.66 -2.97 24.08
C GLY A 454 -6.19 -2.68 24.39
N GLU A 455 -5.37 -3.68 24.79
CA GLU A 455 -3.94 -3.49 25.08
C GLU A 455 -3.03 -4.10 23.98
N ARG A 456 -1.87 -3.47 23.76
CA ARG A 456 -0.87 -3.96 22.80
C ARG A 456 -0.15 -5.22 23.32
N ASN A 457 -0.31 -6.33 22.61
CA ASN A 457 0.34 -7.60 22.89
C ASN A 457 1.20 -8.04 21.71
N GLU A 458 2.53 -8.06 21.86
CA GLU A 458 3.47 -8.34 20.77
C GLU A 458 3.30 -9.73 20.16
N LYS A 459 2.93 -10.74 20.97
CA LYS A 459 2.64 -12.10 20.47
C LYS A 459 1.37 -12.11 19.61
N ALA A 460 0.33 -11.39 20.04
CA ALA A 460 -0.89 -11.22 19.25
C ALA A 460 -0.60 -10.45 17.96
N VAL A 461 0.12 -9.31 18.03
CA VAL A 461 0.55 -8.51 16.87
C VAL A 461 1.35 -9.34 15.87
N LYS A 462 2.24 -10.23 16.33
CA LYS A 462 3.04 -11.11 15.47
C LYS A 462 2.17 -12.11 14.69
N ILE A 463 1.25 -12.80 15.38
CA ILE A 463 0.25 -13.70 14.76
C ILE A 463 -0.68 -12.90 13.84
N TYR A 464 -1.00 -11.66 14.19
CA TYR A 464 -1.86 -10.77 13.39
C TYR A 464 -1.18 -10.34 12.08
N LYS A 465 0.09 -9.92 12.11
CA LYS A 465 0.92 -9.68 10.91
C LYS A 465 1.01 -10.93 10.04
N GLN A 466 1.20 -12.12 10.63
CA GLN A 466 1.20 -13.41 9.92
C GLN A 466 -0.13 -13.69 9.19
N LYS A 467 -1.27 -13.59 9.89
CA LYS A 467 -2.61 -13.75 9.30
C LYS A 467 -2.85 -12.71 8.20
N ALA A 468 -2.47 -11.45 8.42
CA ALA A 468 -2.61 -10.35 7.46
C ALA A 468 -1.83 -10.64 6.17
N ALA A 469 -0.54 -10.99 6.27
CA ALA A 469 0.28 -11.33 5.11
C ALA A 469 -0.29 -12.50 4.30
N MET A 470 -0.81 -13.55 4.96
CA MET A 470 -1.51 -14.65 4.26
C MET A 470 -2.83 -14.22 3.60
N LYS A 471 -3.61 -13.37 4.27
CA LYS A 471 -4.85 -12.79 3.73
C LYS A 471 -4.59 -11.91 2.51
N TYR A 472 -3.51 -11.15 2.51
CA TYR A 472 -3.18 -10.16 1.48
C TYR A 472 -2.40 -10.77 0.31
N ALA A 473 -1.57 -11.79 0.53
CA ALA A 473 -0.90 -12.55 -0.53
C ALA A 473 -1.84 -13.53 -1.26
N LYS A 474 -3.10 -13.63 -0.84
CA LYS A 474 -4.13 -14.45 -1.49
C LYS A 474 -4.69 -13.77 -2.76
N PRO A 475 -4.72 -14.47 -3.91
CA PRO A 475 -5.32 -13.92 -5.13
C PRO A 475 -6.84 -13.76 -5.07
N GLY A 476 -7.35 -12.69 -5.69
CA GLY A 476 -8.77 -12.27 -5.72
C GLY A 476 -8.98 -10.92 -5.01
N THR A 477 -10.22 -10.43 -4.96
CA THR A 477 -10.54 -9.21 -4.20
C THR A 477 -10.25 -9.43 -2.71
N LEU A 478 -9.51 -8.49 -2.12
CA LEU A 478 -9.28 -8.41 -0.69
C LEU A 478 -10.44 -7.66 -0.04
N PHE A 479 -10.95 -8.19 1.07
CA PHE A 479 -11.88 -7.51 1.96
C PHE A 479 -11.22 -7.33 3.32
N MET A 480 -11.21 -6.11 3.82
CA MET A 480 -10.79 -5.78 5.18
C MET A 480 -11.92 -5.08 5.93
N ASP A 481 -11.98 -5.29 7.24
CA ASP A 481 -12.81 -4.45 8.12
C ASP A 481 -12.05 -3.17 8.48
N GLY A 482 -12.77 -2.06 8.67
CA GLY A 482 -12.13 -0.81 9.07
C GLY A 482 -11.51 -0.90 10.46
N GLY A 483 -10.28 -0.39 10.60
CA GLY A 483 -9.49 -0.52 11.83
C GLY A 483 -8.73 -1.85 11.97
N GLU A 484 -8.91 -2.80 11.04
CA GLU A 484 -8.12 -4.03 10.97
C GLU A 484 -6.62 -3.72 10.90
N GLU A 485 -6.21 -2.75 10.09
CA GLU A 485 -4.81 -2.37 9.93
C GLU A 485 -4.17 -1.72 11.18
N MET A 486 -4.97 -1.35 12.18
CA MET A 486 -4.52 -0.75 13.45
C MET A 486 -4.90 -1.58 14.69
N CYS A 487 -5.23 -2.87 14.54
CA CYS A 487 -5.57 -3.79 15.64
C CYS A 487 -6.81 -3.38 16.47
N ASN A 488 -7.78 -2.69 15.86
CA ASN A 488 -8.96 -2.14 16.56
C ASN A 488 -9.71 -3.21 17.38
N SER A 489 -9.87 -2.96 18.67
CA SER A 489 -10.46 -3.88 19.65
C SER A 489 -11.89 -3.48 19.99
N VAL A 490 -12.82 -4.44 20.01
CA VAL A 490 -14.25 -4.22 20.32
C VAL A 490 -14.66 -4.73 21.70
N GLU A 491 -13.75 -5.44 22.40
CA GLU A 491 -13.96 -5.87 23.79
C GLU A 491 -13.12 -5.02 24.76
N GLY A 492 -13.61 -4.80 25.99
CA GLY A 492 -12.81 -4.25 27.09
C GLY A 492 -12.50 -2.74 27.10
N THR A 493 -12.91 -1.96 26.09
CA THR A 493 -12.66 -0.51 26.07
C THR A 493 -13.57 0.26 27.06
N THR A 494 -13.25 1.54 27.32
CA THR A 494 -13.99 2.35 28.33
C THR A 494 -15.43 2.71 27.95
N LEU A 495 -15.86 2.38 26.74
CA LEU A 495 -17.23 2.51 26.24
C LEU A 495 -17.66 1.12 25.76
N ALA A 496 -18.50 0.44 26.55
CA ALA A 496 -18.87 -0.97 26.36
C ALA A 496 -19.76 -1.26 25.12
N ASP A 497 -19.87 -0.29 24.21
CA ASP A 497 -20.72 -0.27 23.02
C ASP A 497 -19.94 0.24 21.77
N SER A 498 -18.60 0.28 21.84
CA SER A 498 -17.72 0.91 20.85
C SER A 498 -17.47 0.04 19.61
N SER A 499 -18.33 0.22 18.60
CA SER A 499 -18.20 -0.36 17.25
C SER A 499 -17.23 0.42 16.33
N TYR A 500 -16.75 1.58 16.77
CA TYR A 500 -16.04 2.54 15.93
C TYR A 500 -14.53 2.31 15.86
N VAL A 501 -13.89 2.97 14.87
CA VAL A 501 -12.43 2.97 14.72
C VAL A 501 -11.81 3.92 15.75
N GLU A 502 -11.01 3.39 16.69
CA GLU A 502 -10.26 4.19 17.65
C GLU A 502 -8.99 4.76 16.99
N TRP A 503 -9.08 5.96 16.41
CA TRP A 503 -8.03 6.53 15.56
C TRP A 503 -6.70 6.78 16.28
N LYS A 504 -6.69 6.79 17.62
CA LYS A 504 -5.47 6.77 18.44
C LYS A 504 -4.56 5.57 18.08
N ASP A 505 -5.16 4.42 17.72
CA ASP A 505 -4.47 3.15 17.51
C ASP A 505 -3.64 3.15 16.23
N SER A 506 -3.97 4.04 15.28
CA SER A 506 -3.12 4.32 14.11
C SER A 506 -1.70 4.79 14.47
N ALA A 507 -1.50 5.30 15.69
CA ALA A 507 -0.20 5.64 16.26
C ALA A 507 0.41 4.51 17.11
N GLU A 508 -0.37 3.91 18.01
CA GLU A 508 0.11 2.81 18.88
C GLU A 508 0.47 1.54 18.10
N TYR A 509 -0.15 1.35 16.94
CA TYR A 509 0.13 0.27 15.99
C TYR A 509 0.65 0.80 14.64
N ALA A 510 1.35 1.94 14.61
CA ALA A 510 1.87 2.51 13.36
C ALA A 510 2.83 1.57 12.60
N ASP A 511 3.45 0.60 13.27
CA ASP A 511 4.22 -0.49 12.65
C ASP A 511 3.32 -1.52 11.94
N VAL A 512 2.14 -1.83 12.50
CA VAL A 512 1.12 -2.68 11.88
C VAL A 512 0.47 -1.95 10.70
N VAL A 513 0.07 -0.69 10.88
CA VAL A 513 -0.45 0.17 9.80
C VAL A 513 0.55 0.25 8.64
N SER A 514 1.85 0.39 8.94
CA SER A 514 2.92 0.40 7.93
C SER A 514 3.14 -0.96 7.28
N TYR A 515 2.98 -2.06 8.02
CA TYR A 515 3.00 -3.42 7.47
C TYR A 515 1.85 -3.64 6.47
N TYR A 516 0.63 -3.26 6.85
CA TYR A 516 -0.56 -3.33 6.00
C TYR A 516 -0.41 -2.48 4.73
N ARG A 517 0.07 -1.23 4.84
CA ARG A 517 0.43 -0.38 3.68
C ARG A 517 1.43 -1.06 2.74
N GLY A 518 2.42 -1.76 3.30
CA GLY A 518 3.40 -2.55 2.54
C GLY A 518 2.77 -3.70 1.77
N LEU A 519 1.89 -4.48 2.42
CA LEU A 519 1.11 -5.54 1.79
C LEU A 519 0.20 -4.99 0.67
N MET A 520 -0.36 -3.78 0.82
CA MET A 520 -1.11 -3.11 -0.25
C MET A 520 -0.21 -2.71 -1.44
N GLU A 521 1.02 -2.23 -1.21
CA GLU A 521 1.97 -1.98 -2.32
C GLU A 521 2.29 -3.28 -3.09
N ILE A 522 2.52 -4.40 -2.39
CA ILE A 522 2.76 -5.72 -3.02
C ILE A 522 1.56 -6.15 -3.88
N ARG A 523 0.33 -6.06 -3.34
CA ARG A 523 -0.91 -6.37 -4.09
C ARG A 523 -1.11 -5.49 -5.32
N LYS A 524 -0.65 -4.24 -5.27
CA LYS A 524 -0.74 -3.28 -6.38
C LYS A 524 0.34 -3.51 -7.45
N ALA A 525 1.51 -4.01 -7.06
CA ALA A 525 2.64 -4.27 -7.96
C ALA A 525 2.54 -5.58 -8.74
N PHE A 526 1.83 -6.58 -8.23
CA PHE A 526 1.84 -7.94 -8.78
C PHE A 526 0.43 -8.44 -9.16
N SER A 527 0.09 -8.33 -10.44
CA SER A 527 -1.26 -8.59 -10.95
C SER A 527 -1.80 -10.03 -10.84
N PRO A 528 -1.00 -11.10 -10.67
CA PRO A 528 -1.54 -12.42 -10.35
C PRO A 528 -2.37 -12.45 -9.06
N LEU A 529 -2.22 -11.45 -8.17
CA LEU A 529 -3.06 -11.26 -6.98
C LEU A 529 -4.45 -10.69 -7.29
N ALA A 530 -4.69 -10.14 -8.48
CA ALA A 530 -5.95 -9.47 -8.83
C ALA A 530 -7.15 -10.42 -8.97
N LYS A 531 -6.92 -11.63 -9.49
CA LYS A 531 -7.97 -12.59 -9.84
C LYS A 531 -7.88 -13.82 -8.96
N SER A 532 -9.02 -14.37 -8.55
CA SER A 532 -9.07 -15.49 -7.60
C SER A 532 -8.41 -16.76 -8.18
N GLN A 533 -7.59 -17.43 -7.36
CA GLN A 533 -6.86 -18.65 -7.73
C GLN A 533 -6.91 -19.69 -6.59
N THR A 534 -6.92 -20.98 -6.94
CA THR A 534 -6.96 -22.08 -5.96
C THR A 534 -5.57 -22.37 -5.38
N ILE A 535 -5.27 -21.80 -4.21
CA ILE A 535 -4.13 -22.21 -3.39
C ILE A 535 -4.37 -23.65 -2.89
N LYS A 536 -3.44 -24.56 -3.14
CA LYS A 536 -3.53 -25.98 -2.75
C LYS A 536 -2.81 -26.33 -1.44
N ASN A 537 -1.81 -25.53 -1.07
CA ASN A 537 -1.08 -25.63 0.19
C ASN A 537 -0.94 -24.23 0.76
N SER A 538 -1.42 -24.02 1.99
CA SER A 538 -1.33 -22.74 2.70
C SER A 538 0.00 -22.54 3.42
N GLU A 539 0.83 -23.58 3.56
CA GLU A 539 2.19 -23.50 4.12
C GLU A 539 3.19 -22.93 3.09
N ALA A 540 3.06 -23.32 1.82
CA ALA A 540 3.92 -22.82 0.75
C ALA A 540 3.22 -22.86 -0.62
N TYR A 541 3.22 -21.72 -1.32
CA TYR A 541 2.76 -21.63 -2.70
C TYR A 541 3.57 -20.61 -3.52
N VAL A 542 3.47 -20.73 -4.84
CA VAL A 542 4.19 -19.89 -5.81
C VAL A 542 3.21 -19.42 -6.88
N LEU A 543 3.22 -18.12 -7.16
CA LEU A 543 2.46 -17.47 -8.21
C LEU A 543 3.42 -17.00 -9.30
N ALA A 544 3.09 -17.26 -10.57
CA ALA A 544 3.85 -16.78 -11.71
C ALA A 544 3.31 -15.42 -12.19
N GLY A 545 4.21 -14.52 -12.60
CA GLY A 545 3.88 -13.27 -13.28
C GLY A 545 3.12 -13.51 -14.59
N THR A 546 2.34 -12.51 -15.01
CA THR A 546 1.49 -12.62 -16.22
C THR A 546 1.60 -11.44 -17.19
N LYS A 547 2.49 -10.48 -16.91
CA LYS A 547 2.74 -9.29 -17.73
C LYS A 547 4.23 -8.96 -17.71
N ASP A 548 4.72 -8.37 -18.79
CA ASP A 548 6.06 -7.78 -18.83
C ASP A 548 6.09 -6.53 -17.92
N GLY A 549 7.18 -6.34 -17.16
CA GLY A 549 7.31 -5.23 -16.21
C GLY A 549 6.63 -5.45 -14.86
N GLU A 550 6.23 -6.68 -14.54
CA GLU A 550 5.94 -7.16 -13.19
C GLU A 550 6.93 -8.29 -12.83
N TRP A 551 7.06 -8.65 -11.56
CA TRP A 551 7.94 -9.76 -11.14
C TRP A 551 7.58 -11.09 -11.84
N ASN A 552 8.58 -11.89 -12.19
CA ASN A 552 8.39 -13.18 -12.87
C ASN A 552 7.75 -14.22 -11.95
N THR A 553 8.08 -14.22 -10.66
CA THR A 553 7.62 -15.22 -9.70
C THR A 553 7.59 -14.67 -8.28
N MET A 554 6.48 -14.88 -7.57
CA MET A 554 6.33 -14.58 -6.14
C MET A 554 6.06 -15.86 -5.35
N ALA A 555 6.85 -16.11 -4.31
CA ALA A 555 6.66 -17.20 -3.36
C ALA A 555 6.08 -16.68 -2.04
N VAL A 556 5.21 -17.47 -1.42
CA VAL A 556 4.60 -17.18 -0.12
C VAL A 556 4.83 -18.39 0.78
N LEU A 557 5.51 -18.18 1.91
CA LEU A 557 5.89 -19.22 2.87
C LEU A 557 5.34 -18.85 4.25
N ASN A 558 4.62 -19.77 4.88
CA ASN A 558 3.78 -19.47 6.04
C ASN A 558 4.02 -20.46 7.19
N ASN A 559 4.39 -19.92 8.35
CA ASN A 559 4.60 -20.68 9.57
C ASN A 559 3.61 -20.22 10.65
N GLU A 560 2.62 -21.09 10.92
CA GLU A 560 1.58 -20.90 11.94
C GLU A 560 1.97 -21.51 13.32
N SER A 561 3.20 -22.01 13.48
CA SER A 561 3.68 -22.61 14.73
C SER A 561 4.51 -21.65 15.60
N ASP A 562 4.69 -22.03 16.86
CA ASP A 562 5.43 -21.32 17.91
C ASP A 562 6.96 -21.50 17.86
N VAL A 563 7.46 -22.23 16.85
CA VAL A 563 8.89 -22.47 16.60
C VAL A 563 9.25 -22.13 15.14
N SER A 564 10.53 -21.85 14.87
CA SER A 564 11.02 -21.67 13.49
C SER A 564 10.93 -22.97 12.70
N LYS A 565 10.64 -22.87 11.40
CA LYS A 565 10.40 -24.01 10.51
C LYS A 565 11.09 -23.85 9.17
N GLU A 566 11.77 -24.90 8.71
CA GLU A 566 12.25 -25.00 7.33
C GLU A 566 11.07 -25.31 6.40
N ILE A 567 10.82 -24.44 5.43
CA ILE A 567 9.73 -24.56 4.45
C ILE A 567 10.33 -24.64 3.04
N THR A 568 9.90 -25.63 2.25
CA THR A 568 10.40 -25.84 0.88
C THR A 568 9.55 -25.08 -0.13
N ILE A 569 10.17 -24.25 -0.97
CA ILE A 569 9.51 -23.51 -2.06
C ILE A 569 9.06 -24.51 -3.15
N PRO A 570 7.76 -24.54 -3.55
CA PRO A 570 7.26 -25.40 -4.62
C PRO A 570 7.89 -25.11 -6.00
N VAL A 571 8.91 -25.88 -6.39
CA VAL A 571 9.71 -25.64 -7.61
C VAL A 571 8.90 -25.88 -8.90
N GLN A 572 8.52 -24.81 -9.60
CA GLN A 572 7.78 -24.88 -10.88
C GLN A 572 8.72 -24.88 -12.10
N GLY A 573 9.53 -25.93 -12.25
CA GLY A 573 10.29 -26.23 -13.49
C GLY A 573 11.47 -25.31 -13.82
N ARG A 574 11.53 -24.10 -13.27
CA ARG A 574 12.68 -23.18 -13.31
C ARG A 574 13.39 -23.21 -11.95
N ALA A 575 14.69 -23.40 -11.93
CA ALA A 575 15.48 -23.43 -10.70
C ALA A 575 15.86 -21.99 -10.30
N VAL A 576 14.93 -21.26 -9.68
CA VAL A 576 15.22 -19.99 -9.02
C VAL A 576 16.05 -20.29 -7.78
N THR A 577 17.34 -19.93 -7.81
CA THR A 577 18.28 -20.16 -6.71
C THR A 577 18.28 -19.04 -5.68
N ASP A 578 17.88 -17.82 -6.06
CA ASP A 578 18.10 -16.62 -5.25
C ASP A 578 16.83 -15.75 -5.23
N TRP A 579 16.46 -15.30 -4.03
CA TRP A 579 15.18 -14.66 -3.74
C TRP A 579 15.36 -13.39 -2.91
N VAL A 580 14.58 -12.36 -3.25
CA VAL A 580 14.49 -11.11 -2.47
C VAL A 580 13.27 -11.20 -1.56
N VAL A 581 13.49 -10.94 -0.26
CA VAL A 581 12.41 -10.89 0.74
C VAL A 581 11.74 -9.52 0.67
N ILE A 582 10.43 -9.48 0.44
CA ILE A 582 9.64 -8.25 0.32
C ILE A 582 8.57 -8.12 1.41
N ALA A 583 8.27 -9.20 2.14
CA ALA A 583 7.65 -9.14 3.46
C ALA A 583 8.29 -10.18 4.41
N ASN A 584 8.53 -9.77 5.65
CA ASN A 584 8.96 -10.62 6.76
C ASN A 584 7.98 -10.50 7.94
N GLY A 585 8.39 -10.85 9.17
CA GLY A 585 7.52 -10.76 10.35
C GLY A 585 7.29 -9.33 10.89
N GLU A 586 8.06 -8.34 10.43
CA GLU A 586 8.07 -6.98 10.98
C GLU A 586 7.68 -5.90 9.97
N SER A 587 8.17 -6.05 8.73
CA SER A 587 8.08 -5.09 7.63
C SER A 587 7.57 -5.75 6.34
N ALA A 588 6.90 -4.96 5.49
CA ALA A 588 6.47 -5.36 4.15
C ALA A 588 6.55 -4.17 3.17
N GLY A 589 6.65 -4.43 1.87
CA GLY A 589 6.60 -3.40 0.82
C GLY A 589 7.15 -3.91 -0.51
N VAL A 590 7.43 -3.00 -1.45
CA VAL A 590 8.00 -3.34 -2.78
C VAL A 590 9.53 -3.23 -2.86
N VAL A 591 10.23 -3.20 -1.71
CA VAL A 591 11.69 -3.05 -1.61
C VAL A 591 12.32 -4.24 -0.88
N SER A 592 13.59 -4.52 -1.15
CA SER A 592 14.32 -5.60 -0.48
C SER A 592 14.43 -5.36 1.03
N LEU A 593 14.00 -6.35 1.81
CA LEU A 593 14.21 -6.47 3.25
C LEU A 593 15.36 -7.44 3.59
N GLY A 594 15.99 -8.03 2.57
CA GLY A 594 17.01 -9.07 2.68
C GLY A 594 16.97 -10.03 1.49
N GLU A 595 18.02 -10.84 1.33
CA GLU A 595 18.14 -11.84 0.26
C GLU A 595 18.37 -13.23 0.88
N VAL A 596 17.79 -14.27 0.26
CA VAL A 596 17.94 -15.66 0.68
C VAL A 596 18.15 -16.57 -0.53
N ALA A 597 18.93 -17.64 -0.35
CA ALA A 597 19.31 -18.57 -1.41
C ALA A 597 18.84 -20.01 -1.13
N GLY A 598 18.64 -20.78 -2.18
CA GLY A 598 18.13 -22.15 -2.17
C GLY A 598 16.61 -22.25 -2.26
N SER A 599 16.11 -23.48 -2.19
CA SER A 599 14.67 -23.79 -2.23
C SER A 599 14.09 -24.20 -0.88
N VAL A 600 14.85 -24.09 0.21
CA VAL A 600 14.43 -24.40 1.59
C VAL A 600 14.79 -23.21 2.45
N ILE A 601 13.78 -22.53 2.99
CA ILE A 601 13.92 -21.27 3.73
C ILE A 601 13.45 -21.48 5.16
N THR A 602 14.24 -21.02 6.14
CA THR A 602 13.85 -21.02 7.55
C THR A 602 12.92 -19.84 7.83
N VAL A 603 11.66 -20.12 8.10
CA VAL A 603 10.62 -19.14 8.43
C VAL A 603 10.42 -19.12 9.95
N SER A 604 10.53 -17.94 10.56
CA SER A 604 10.35 -17.73 12.01
C SER A 604 8.97 -18.18 12.52
N ALA A 605 8.86 -18.42 13.83
CA ALA A 605 7.59 -18.70 14.50
C ALA A 605 6.56 -17.59 14.22
N TYR A 606 5.30 -17.96 13.99
CA TYR A 606 4.19 -17.06 13.65
C TYR A 606 4.58 -15.99 12.62
N THR A 607 5.02 -16.42 11.44
CA THR A 607 5.51 -15.52 10.39
C THR A 607 5.08 -16.01 9.01
N THR A 608 4.69 -15.06 8.15
CA THR A 608 4.57 -15.28 6.71
C THR A 608 5.67 -14.47 6.02
N MET A 609 6.45 -15.12 5.17
CA MET A 609 7.40 -14.45 4.29
C MET A 609 6.82 -14.39 2.87
N ILE A 610 6.95 -13.21 2.24
CA ILE A 610 6.68 -13.03 0.81
C ILE A 610 8.02 -12.73 0.15
N LEU A 611 8.34 -13.49 -0.89
CA LEU A 611 9.59 -13.41 -1.63
C LEU A 611 9.33 -13.31 -3.14
N VAL A 612 10.25 -12.69 -3.87
CA VAL A 612 10.24 -12.65 -5.34
C VAL A 612 11.58 -13.11 -5.89
N ASP A 613 11.59 -13.63 -7.13
CA ASP A 613 12.84 -14.09 -7.76
C ASP A 613 13.79 -12.91 -7.99
N LYS A 614 15.07 -13.08 -7.63
CA LYS A 614 16.03 -11.98 -7.66
C LYS A 614 16.29 -11.43 -9.08
N GLU A 615 16.26 -12.30 -10.09
CA GLU A 615 16.37 -11.92 -11.50
C GLU A 615 15.30 -10.86 -11.87
N SER A 616 14.02 -11.13 -11.61
CA SER A 616 12.97 -10.15 -11.91
C SER A 616 12.90 -8.96 -10.95
N PHE A 617 13.37 -9.10 -9.70
CA PHE A 617 13.45 -7.96 -8.78
C PHE A 617 14.51 -6.94 -9.23
N ASP A 618 15.67 -7.41 -9.69
CA ASP A 618 16.75 -6.56 -10.18
C ASP A 618 16.44 -5.98 -11.59
N ASP A 619 15.72 -6.74 -12.45
CA ASP A 619 15.24 -6.26 -13.77
C ASP A 619 14.05 -5.28 -13.67
N VAL A 620 13.13 -5.46 -12.72
CA VAL A 620 11.87 -4.69 -12.61
C VAL A 620 11.93 -3.71 -11.43
N ALA A 621 12.28 -2.47 -11.75
CA ALA A 621 12.35 -1.36 -10.78
C ALA A 621 10.96 -0.91 -10.26
N VAL A 622 10.37 -1.68 -9.35
CA VAL A 622 9.12 -1.33 -8.65
C VAL A 622 9.36 -0.25 -7.61
N THR A 623 9.15 1.02 -7.98
CA THR A 623 9.32 2.16 -7.06
C THR A 623 8.15 2.28 -6.07
N SER A 624 8.44 2.22 -4.77
CA SER A 624 7.51 2.67 -3.73
C SER A 624 7.31 4.20 -3.82
N GLY A 625 6.07 4.64 -3.70
CA GLY A 625 5.70 6.07 -3.67
C GLY A 625 5.62 6.65 -2.25
N LYS A 626 6.20 5.96 -1.26
CA LYS A 626 6.08 6.26 0.17
C LYS A 626 7.42 6.71 0.74
N GLY A 627 7.39 7.76 1.56
CA GLY A 627 8.50 8.09 2.45
C GLY A 627 8.64 7.03 3.53
N LYS A 628 9.87 6.82 4.02
CA LYS A 628 10.19 5.69 4.92
C LYS A 628 10.99 6.14 6.13
N VAL A 629 10.72 5.52 7.27
CA VAL A 629 11.49 5.63 8.51
C VAL A 629 11.86 4.22 8.96
N ILE A 630 13.15 3.89 8.92
CA ILE A 630 13.65 2.60 9.42
C ILE A 630 13.91 2.74 10.92
N VAL A 631 13.23 1.94 11.72
CA VAL A 631 13.41 1.85 13.17
C VAL A 631 14.29 0.63 13.47
N ASN A 632 15.50 0.90 13.96
CA ASN A 632 16.49 -0.11 14.32
C ASN A 632 16.62 -0.26 15.83
N TYR A 633 16.83 -1.49 16.27
CA TYR A 633 17.13 -1.84 17.66
C TYR A 633 18.49 -2.54 17.66
N MET A 634 19.52 -1.93 18.25
CA MET A 634 20.90 -2.42 18.18
C MET A 634 21.53 -2.59 19.57
N ILE A 635 22.41 -3.57 19.69
CA ILE A 635 23.29 -3.71 20.86
C ILE A 635 24.41 -2.67 20.73
N LYS A 636 24.62 -1.85 21.75
CA LYS A 636 25.63 -0.80 21.72
C LYS A 636 27.05 -1.38 21.63
N ASP A 637 27.92 -0.64 20.94
CA ASP A 637 29.34 -0.96 20.69
C ASP A 637 29.51 -2.30 19.93
N SER A 638 28.46 -2.68 19.19
CA SER A 638 28.35 -3.83 18.29
C SER A 638 27.54 -3.43 17.05
N GLU A 639 27.72 -4.13 15.94
CA GLU A 639 26.88 -4.01 14.73
C GLU A 639 25.68 -4.97 14.77
N GLN A 640 25.51 -5.72 15.87
CA GLN A 640 24.46 -6.72 16.03
C GLN A 640 23.09 -6.08 16.29
N LYS A 641 22.11 -6.37 15.40
CA LYS A 641 20.69 -6.12 15.65
C LYS A 641 20.18 -6.91 16.86
N LEU A 642 19.31 -6.29 17.64
CA LEU A 642 18.60 -6.89 18.77
C LEU A 642 17.31 -7.61 18.33
N ARG A 643 16.58 -7.01 17.39
CA ARG A 643 15.44 -7.60 16.66
C ARG A 643 15.48 -7.10 15.21
N GLU A 644 14.64 -7.65 14.34
CA GLU A 644 14.56 -7.14 12.98
C GLU A 644 14.02 -5.71 12.90
N SER A 645 14.42 -5.00 11.84
CA SER A 645 14.11 -3.58 11.66
C SER A 645 12.64 -3.39 11.26
N ILE A 646 11.97 -2.42 11.89
CA ILE A 646 10.61 -2.02 11.54
C ILE A 646 10.69 -0.89 10.51
N THR A 647 9.93 -0.98 9.43
CA THR A 647 9.84 0.06 8.40
C THR A 647 8.50 0.77 8.49
N LEU A 648 8.50 2.00 9.02
CA LEU A 648 7.32 2.86 8.97
C LEU A 648 7.25 3.52 7.60
N GLN A 649 6.06 3.61 7.01
CA GLN A 649 5.89 4.20 5.68
C GLN A 649 4.55 4.91 5.48
N GLY A 650 4.60 6.07 4.83
CA GLY A 650 3.47 6.95 4.57
C GLY A 650 3.72 7.87 3.38
N THR A 651 2.76 8.74 3.07
CA THR A 651 2.86 9.63 1.90
C THR A 651 3.81 10.79 2.22
N SER A 652 4.74 11.10 1.32
CA SER A 652 5.69 12.18 1.57
C SER A 652 4.93 13.51 1.81
N GLY A 653 5.15 14.15 2.97
CA GLY A 653 4.38 15.29 3.47
C GLY A 653 3.38 15.00 4.59
N THR A 654 3.07 13.73 4.91
CA THR A 654 2.27 13.37 6.10
C THR A 654 3.18 13.07 7.30
N ASN A 655 2.63 13.23 8.52
CA ASN A 655 3.39 13.00 9.75
C ASN A 655 3.62 11.52 10.02
N TYR A 656 4.69 11.21 10.75
CA TYR A 656 4.95 9.90 11.33
C TYR A 656 5.17 10.00 12.84
N ALA A 657 4.88 8.90 13.54
CA ALA A 657 5.29 8.66 14.92
C ALA A 657 5.78 7.22 15.04
N VAL A 658 6.90 7.00 15.74
CA VAL A 658 7.36 5.68 16.16
C VAL A 658 6.49 5.21 17.34
N PRO A 659 5.92 3.99 17.33
CA PRO A 659 5.08 3.53 18.42
C PRO A 659 5.85 3.40 19.75
N GLU A 660 5.31 4.00 20.80
CA GLU A 660 5.99 4.16 22.10
C GLU A 660 6.00 2.86 22.93
N ASN A 661 5.06 1.94 22.69
CA ASN A 661 4.81 0.73 23.50
C ASN A 661 5.43 -0.57 22.94
N ILE A 662 6.36 -0.50 21.99
CA ILE A 662 7.01 -1.69 21.42
C ILE A 662 7.92 -2.35 22.47
N LYS A 663 7.54 -3.55 22.92
CA LYS A 663 8.33 -4.31 23.92
C LYS A 663 9.63 -4.87 23.34
N ILE A 664 10.57 -5.14 24.23
CA ILE A 664 11.95 -5.55 23.97
C ILE A 664 12.28 -6.73 24.92
N PRO A 665 13.04 -7.76 24.49
CA PRO A 665 13.34 -8.94 25.32
C PRO A 665 13.82 -8.63 26.74
N SER A 666 13.32 -9.37 27.71
CA SER A 666 13.59 -9.16 29.14
C SER A 666 15.07 -9.23 29.48
N GLY A 667 15.59 -8.11 30.00
CA GLY A 667 16.98 -7.95 30.47
C GLY A 667 17.80 -6.94 29.66
N TYR A 668 17.39 -6.58 28.43
CA TYR A 668 18.02 -5.48 27.71
C TYR A 668 17.63 -4.15 28.32
N THR A 669 18.63 -3.31 28.63
CA THR A 669 18.41 -1.96 29.15
C THR A 669 18.68 -0.93 28.07
N PHE A 670 17.68 -0.08 27.79
CA PHE A 670 17.83 1.06 26.89
C PHE A 670 18.89 2.02 27.43
N LEU A 671 19.70 2.58 26.53
CA LEU A 671 20.77 3.53 26.88
C LEU A 671 20.65 4.87 26.16
N SER A 672 20.40 4.86 24.84
CA SER A 672 20.40 6.07 24.01
C SER A 672 19.70 5.83 22.68
N LYS A 673 19.20 6.90 22.05
CA LYS A 673 18.62 6.86 20.69
C LYS A 673 19.22 7.93 19.78
N THR A 674 19.13 7.71 18.47
CA THR A 674 19.46 8.68 17.41
C THR A 674 18.34 8.72 16.37
N GLY A 675 18.13 9.88 15.74
CA GLY A 675 16.99 10.13 14.86
C GLY A 675 15.73 10.56 15.62
N ASP A 676 14.80 11.20 14.90
CA ASP A 676 13.58 11.79 15.46
C ASP A 676 12.41 10.81 15.42
N GLU A 677 11.79 10.57 16.57
CA GLU A 677 10.67 9.62 16.73
C GLU A 677 9.35 10.14 16.14
N LYS A 678 9.22 11.45 15.96
CA LYS A 678 8.04 12.11 15.41
C LYS A 678 8.51 13.17 14.41
N GLY A 679 7.94 13.15 13.22
CA GLY A 679 8.42 13.96 12.10
C GLY A 679 7.49 13.88 10.88
N VAL A 680 8.02 14.15 9.70
CA VAL A 680 7.28 14.12 8.43
C VAL A 680 7.95 13.12 7.48
N TYR A 681 7.16 12.31 6.78
CA TYR A 681 7.68 11.44 5.73
C TYR A 681 8.26 12.30 4.59
N THR A 682 9.54 12.14 4.26
CA THR A 682 10.19 12.83 3.13
C THR A 682 10.26 11.90 1.90
N SER A 683 11.01 12.28 0.86
CA SER A 683 11.39 11.37 -0.24
C SER A 683 12.64 10.53 0.08
N GLU A 684 13.33 10.79 1.18
CA GLU A 684 14.54 10.10 1.61
C GLU A 684 14.25 9.17 2.79
N THR A 685 15.01 8.08 2.90
CA THR A 685 14.85 7.13 4.00
C THR A 685 15.43 7.73 5.29
N GLN A 686 14.55 8.08 6.22
CA GLN A 686 14.93 8.48 7.57
C GLN A 686 15.24 7.25 8.43
N THR A 687 16.00 7.42 9.51
CA THR A 687 16.37 6.33 10.42
C THR A 687 16.25 6.77 11.87
N VAL A 688 15.60 5.95 12.68
CA VAL A 688 15.60 6.03 14.15
C VAL A 688 16.30 4.79 14.67
N THR A 689 17.26 4.94 15.58
CA THR A 689 18.00 3.81 16.15
C THR A 689 17.99 3.86 17.67
N TYR A 690 17.47 2.81 18.30
CA TYR A 690 17.53 2.58 19.74
C TYR A 690 18.72 1.69 20.08
N TYR A 691 19.57 2.14 21.00
CA TYR A 691 20.74 1.42 21.48
C TYR A 691 20.51 0.87 22.89
N TYR A 692 20.78 -0.42 23.06
CA TYR A 692 20.63 -1.16 24.32
C TYR A 692 21.98 -1.67 24.78
N ASN A 693 22.17 -1.81 26.10
CA ASN A 693 23.33 -2.52 26.64
C ASN A 693 23.24 -4.00 26.28
N ALA A 694 24.37 -4.63 25.95
CA ALA A 694 24.44 -6.08 25.77
C ALA A 694 24.03 -6.80 27.07
N ILE A 695 23.09 -7.75 26.98
CA ILE A 695 22.93 -8.75 28.04
C ILE A 695 24.22 -9.58 28.10
N ASN A 696 24.75 -9.79 29.31
CA ASN A 696 25.68 -10.88 29.55
C ASN A 696 24.87 -12.17 29.73
N PRO A 697 24.88 -13.15 28.80
CA PRO A 697 23.96 -14.27 28.89
C PRO A 697 24.24 -15.20 30.08
N ASP A 698 25.42 -15.11 30.69
CA ASP A 698 25.75 -15.77 31.96
C ASP A 698 24.87 -15.32 33.15
N THR A 699 24.01 -14.29 33.03
CA THR A 699 23.08 -13.88 34.11
C THR A 699 21.70 -14.55 34.04
N VAL A 700 21.32 -15.11 32.89
CA VAL A 700 20.00 -15.76 32.66
C VAL A 700 20.03 -17.28 32.78
N VAL A 701 21.21 -17.87 32.96
CA VAL A 701 21.42 -19.31 33.14
C VAL A 701 22.38 -19.60 34.29
N ASP A 702 22.22 -20.76 34.92
CA ASP A 702 23.14 -21.30 35.92
C ASP A 702 23.60 -22.70 35.48
N GLY A 703 24.88 -23.02 35.72
CA GLY A 703 25.54 -24.27 35.28
C GLY A 703 26.29 -24.20 33.94
N ILE A 704 25.97 -23.25 33.05
CA ILE A 704 26.71 -22.99 31.79
C ILE A 704 27.11 -21.52 31.65
N LYS A 705 27.93 -21.22 30.62
CA LYS A 705 28.37 -19.88 30.22
C LYS A 705 28.33 -19.72 28.71
N ASN A 706 28.14 -18.50 28.23
CA ASN A 706 28.24 -18.18 26.81
C ASN A 706 29.67 -18.39 26.30
N ASN A 707 29.81 -19.00 25.13
CA ASN A 707 31.05 -19.55 24.55
C ASN A 707 31.76 -20.59 25.44
N GLY A 708 31.06 -21.18 26.41
CA GLY A 708 31.59 -22.24 27.27
C GLY A 708 31.83 -23.56 26.51
N VAL A 709 32.83 -24.32 26.97
CA VAL A 709 33.17 -25.65 26.43
C VAL A 709 32.92 -26.72 27.51
N TYR A 710 32.29 -27.83 27.11
CA TYR A 710 31.84 -28.91 27.99
C TYR A 710 32.20 -30.28 27.36
N CYS A 711 32.12 -31.36 28.15
CA CYS A 711 32.42 -32.73 27.70
C CYS A 711 31.25 -33.67 27.98
N GLU A 712 30.96 -34.59 27.05
CA GLU A 712 29.83 -35.55 27.05
C GLU A 712 28.45 -34.87 26.96
N LYS A 713 28.16 -33.95 27.89
CA LYS A 713 26.92 -33.16 28.00
C LYS A 713 27.18 -31.84 28.75
N ALA A 714 26.39 -30.81 28.45
CA ALA A 714 26.23 -29.63 29.29
C ALA A 714 24.87 -29.68 30.01
N GLN A 715 24.80 -29.19 31.25
CA GLN A 715 23.57 -29.14 32.04
C GLN A 715 23.40 -27.77 32.69
N PHE A 716 22.19 -27.22 32.65
CA PHE A 716 21.91 -25.87 33.14
C PHE A 716 20.47 -25.68 33.63
N LYS A 717 20.24 -24.64 34.42
CA LYS A 717 18.92 -24.09 34.70
C LYS A 717 18.80 -22.70 34.07
N VAL A 718 17.59 -22.29 33.74
CA VAL A 718 17.28 -20.89 33.38
C VAL A 718 16.90 -20.17 34.68
N THR A 719 17.45 -18.97 34.91
CA THR A 719 17.36 -18.28 36.21
C THR A 719 16.20 -17.29 36.30
N SER A 720 15.68 -16.80 35.17
CA SER A 720 14.43 -16.04 35.12
C SER A 720 13.25 -16.93 34.71
N SER A 721 12.10 -16.70 35.34
CA SER A 721 10.80 -17.29 35.01
C SER A 721 10.17 -16.75 33.72
N ASP A 722 10.70 -15.66 33.15
CA ASP A 722 10.13 -15.01 31.97
C ASP A 722 10.30 -15.90 30.71
N TYR A 723 11.41 -16.64 30.67
CA TYR A 723 11.81 -17.57 29.62
C TYR A 723 11.12 -18.93 29.80
N THR A 724 10.14 -19.24 28.95
CA THR A 724 9.28 -20.44 29.06
C THR A 724 9.52 -21.49 27.97
N GLN A 725 10.30 -21.17 26.93
CA GLN A 725 10.75 -22.13 25.92
C GLN A 725 12.28 -22.13 25.83
N VAL A 726 12.88 -23.32 25.74
CA VAL A 726 14.33 -23.52 25.62
C VAL A 726 14.60 -24.44 24.44
N MET A 727 15.54 -24.07 23.56
CA MET A 727 15.94 -24.86 22.40
C MET A 727 17.47 -24.99 22.33
N ALA A 728 17.96 -26.09 21.75
CA ALA A 728 19.34 -26.24 21.28
C ALA A 728 19.32 -26.58 19.79
N GLY A 729 19.80 -25.64 18.95
CA GLY A 729 19.51 -25.65 17.52
C GLY A 729 17.99 -25.70 17.28
N ASN A 730 17.55 -26.48 16.29
CA ASN A 730 16.13 -26.64 15.95
C ASN A 730 15.34 -27.58 16.89
N LYS A 731 15.88 -27.91 18.09
CA LYS A 731 15.28 -28.90 19.01
C LYS A 731 14.93 -28.29 20.36
N THR A 732 13.64 -28.28 20.70
CA THR A 732 13.15 -27.93 22.04
C THR A 732 13.71 -28.88 23.10
N LEU A 733 14.20 -28.31 24.20
CA LEU A 733 14.63 -29.04 25.39
C LEU A 733 13.50 -29.01 26.42
N THR A 734 13.31 -30.13 27.13
CA THR A 734 12.42 -30.24 28.29
C THR A 734 13.30 -30.37 29.52
N PRO A 735 13.03 -29.65 30.62
CA PRO A 735 13.80 -29.81 31.85
C PRO A 735 13.44 -31.13 32.53
N ASP A 736 14.34 -31.63 33.38
CA ASP A 736 14.02 -32.72 34.31
C ASP A 736 13.18 -32.23 35.52
N ALA A 737 12.89 -33.14 36.45
CA ALA A 737 12.07 -32.86 37.63
C ALA A 737 12.67 -31.81 38.60
N ASP A 738 13.98 -31.53 38.49
CA ASP A 738 14.67 -30.49 39.26
C ASP A 738 14.78 -29.17 38.48
N GLY A 739 14.27 -29.10 37.25
CA GLY A 739 14.34 -27.92 36.38
C GLY A 739 15.61 -27.82 35.54
N ILE A 740 16.35 -28.92 35.35
CA ILE A 740 17.63 -28.92 34.64
C ILE A 740 17.43 -29.30 33.16
N TYR A 741 17.88 -28.43 32.27
CA TYR A 741 18.00 -28.68 30.83
C TYR A 741 19.35 -29.35 30.53
N THR A 742 19.38 -30.24 29.53
CA THR A 742 20.59 -30.98 29.13
C THR A 742 20.84 -30.86 27.63
N VAL A 743 22.05 -30.45 27.25
CA VAL A 743 22.55 -30.42 25.86
C VAL A 743 23.57 -31.54 25.69
N SER A 744 23.36 -32.42 24.71
CA SER A 744 24.29 -33.50 24.36
C SER A 744 25.41 -33.01 23.45
N ALA A 745 26.48 -33.79 23.33
CA ALA A 745 27.52 -33.53 22.34
C ALA A 745 27.00 -33.51 20.89
N ALA A 746 27.60 -32.65 20.07
CA ALA A 746 27.38 -32.52 18.62
C ALA A 746 28.67 -32.05 17.94
N ASP A 747 28.77 -32.20 16.63
CA ASP A 747 29.96 -31.83 15.85
C ASP A 747 30.08 -30.30 15.62
N GLY A 748 30.25 -29.55 16.71
CA GLY A 748 30.49 -28.10 16.70
C GLY A 748 29.86 -27.33 17.85
N THR A 749 29.89 -26.01 17.74
CA THR A 749 29.20 -25.08 18.65
C THR A 749 27.68 -25.13 18.43
N GLN A 750 26.91 -25.18 19.52
CA GLN A 750 25.45 -25.26 19.51
C GLN A 750 24.79 -23.95 19.95
N THR A 751 23.80 -23.56 19.15
CA THR A 751 22.75 -22.54 19.35
C THR A 751 21.82 -22.76 20.55
N ILE A 752 22.12 -22.41 21.81
CA ILE A 752 21.06 -22.37 22.84
C ILE A 752 20.23 -21.11 22.64
N THR A 753 18.91 -21.29 22.53
CA THR A 753 17.93 -20.20 22.44
C THR A 753 16.99 -20.28 23.63
N LEU A 754 16.81 -19.17 24.35
CA LEU A 754 15.82 -19.02 25.41
C LEU A 754 14.77 -18.02 24.92
N THR A 755 13.50 -18.40 24.93
CA THR A 755 12.39 -17.56 24.44
C THR A 755 11.40 -17.30 25.56
N ASP A 756 10.98 -16.04 25.69
CA ASP A 756 9.99 -15.61 26.70
C ASP A 756 8.53 -15.84 26.26
N ASN A 757 7.60 -15.62 27.19
CA ASN A 757 6.17 -15.81 26.94
C ASN A 757 5.60 -14.93 25.80
N GLU A 758 6.24 -13.80 25.50
CA GLU A 758 5.83 -12.86 24.46
C GLU A 758 6.46 -13.19 23.09
N GLY A 759 7.46 -14.09 23.07
CA GLY A 759 8.06 -14.64 21.86
C GLY A 759 9.39 -13.98 21.48
N TYR A 760 10.04 -13.26 22.40
CA TYR A 760 11.39 -12.74 22.19
C TYR A 760 12.45 -13.73 22.67
N SER A 761 13.53 -13.84 21.90
CA SER A 761 14.60 -14.83 22.15
C SER A 761 15.93 -14.17 22.48
N ILE A 762 16.71 -14.84 23.34
CA ILE A 762 18.12 -14.56 23.56
C ILE A 762 18.98 -15.82 23.32
N TYR A 763 20.24 -15.60 22.95
CA TYR A 763 21.10 -16.63 22.38
C TYR A 763 22.37 -16.84 23.21
N LEU A 764 22.75 -18.10 23.42
CA LEU A 764 23.99 -18.51 24.07
C LEU A 764 24.66 -19.58 23.23
N SER A 765 25.94 -19.40 22.90
CA SER A 765 26.73 -20.43 22.20
C SER A 765 27.42 -21.34 23.21
N VAL A 766 27.32 -22.66 23.04
CA VAL A 766 28.09 -23.62 23.85
C VAL A 766 28.73 -24.69 22.96
N THR A 767 29.94 -25.13 23.28
CA THR A 767 30.57 -26.28 22.60
C THR A 767 30.50 -27.49 23.52
N VAL A 768 29.98 -28.61 23.04
CA VAL A 768 29.86 -29.84 23.85
C VAL A 768 30.61 -30.96 23.13
N ASN A 769 31.84 -31.22 23.59
CA ASN A 769 32.74 -32.21 23.01
C ASN A 769 32.21 -33.63 23.25
N ALA A 770 32.27 -34.48 22.22
CA ALA A 770 31.88 -35.89 22.31
C ALA A 770 32.69 -36.69 23.35
N ASN A 771 33.93 -36.28 23.62
CA ASN A 771 34.86 -36.92 24.57
C ASN A 771 35.62 -35.86 25.39
N HIS A 772 36.39 -36.32 26.39
CA HIS A 772 37.22 -35.46 27.23
C HIS A 772 38.52 -35.04 26.52
N THR A 773 38.87 -33.76 26.65
CA THR A 773 40.15 -33.23 26.20
C THR A 773 41.16 -33.39 27.33
N ILE A 774 41.88 -34.52 27.36
CA ILE A 774 42.89 -34.80 28.38
C ILE A 774 44.19 -34.01 28.14
N ASP A 775 44.88 -33.65 29.22
CA ASP A 775 46.18 -32.95 29.19
C ASP A 775 47.39 -33.85 28.95
N ASN A 776 47.23 -35.16 29.18
CA ASN A 776 48.31 -36.14 29.19
C ASN A 776 47.83 -37.46 28.56
N ASN A 777 48.34 -37.75 27.37
CA ASN A 777 47.85 -38.83 26.50
C ASN A 777 48.40 -40.23 26.87
N ASP A 778 49.04 -40.35 28.04
CA ASP A 778 49.66 -41.56 28.57
C ASP A 778 48.82 -42.14 29.71
N CYS A 779 48.10 -43.23 29.41
CA CYS A 779 47.23 -43.90 30.40
C CYS A 779 47.97 -44.53 31.59
N THR A 780 49.30 -44.57 31.62
CA THR A 780 50.08 -45.03 32.80
C THR A 780 50.37 -43.92 33.80
N LYS A 781 49.87 -42.72 33.54
CA LYS A 781 49.93 -41.55 34.41
C LYS A 781 48.52 -41.03 34.68
N GLU A 782 48.40 -40.21 35.71
CA GLU A 782 47.17 -39.45 35.92
C GLU A 782 47.05 -38.37 34.85
N SER A 783 45.85 -38.17 34.32
CA SER A 783 45.53 -37.08 33.39
C SER A 783 44.26 -36.37 33.82
N ILE A 784 44.18 -35.08 33.53
CA ILE A 784 43.06 -34.22 33.90
C ILE A 784 42.44 -33.70 32.60
N CYS A 785 41.11 -33.78 32.50
CA CYS A 785 40.40 -33.14 31.40
C CYS A 785 40.58 -31.61 31.50
N SER A 786 41.26 -31.00 30.54
CA SER A 786 41.55 -29.56 30.49
C SER A 786 40.30 -28.68 30.37
N VAL A 787 39.15 -29.30 30.06
CA VAL A 787 37.84 -28.65 29.91
C VAL A 787 36.98 -28.77 31.18
N CYS A 788 36.98 -29.93 31.86
CA CYS A 788 36.03 -30.20 32.95
C CYS A 788 36.64 -30.70 34.27
N GLY A 789 37.97 -30.82 34.38
CA GLY A 789 38.66 -31.22 35.62
C GLY A 789 38.50 -32.69 36.03
N LYS A 790 37.81 -33.52 35.23
CA LYS A 790 37.67 -34.97 35.45
C LYS A 790 39.06 -35.63 35.45
N ILE A 791 39.41 -36.26 36.58
CA ILE A 791 40.68 -36.97 36.77
C ILE A 791 40.54 -38.41 36.24
N PHE A 792 41.44 -38.80 35.34
CA PHE A 792 41.61 -40.16 34.87
C PHE A 792 42.80 -40.78 35.61
N LEU A 793 42.53 -41.80 36.44
CA LEU A 793 43.54 -42.44 37.26
C LEU A 793 44.51 -43.29 36.43
N ALA A 794 45.79 -43.27 36.80
CA ALA A 794 46.85 -44.04 36.16
C ALA A 794 46.55 -45.56 36.13
N GLN A 795 46.59 -46.15 34.94
CA GLN A 795 46.51 -47.59 34.74
C GLN A 795 47.89 -48.25 34.83
N ALA A 796 47.94 -49.54 35.19
CA ALA A 796 49.21 -50.20 35.52
C ALA A 796 50.18 -50.40 34.33
N ASN A 797 49.67 -50.53 33.09
CA ASN A 797 50.47 -50.75 31.87
C ASN A 797 49.71 -50.29 30.62
N HIS A 798 50.43 -49.98 29.53
CA HIS A 798 49.86 -49.87 28.18
C HIS A 798 49.48 -51.24 27.60
N LYS A 799 48.47 -51.25 26.73
CA LYS A 799 48.07 -52.40 25.91
C LYS A 799 48.26 -52.05 24.44
N PHE A 800 49.35 -52.49 23.81
CA PHE A 800 49.67 -52.15 22.42
C PHE A 800 49.08 -53.13 21.40
N SER A 801 48.74 -52.63 20.21
CA SER A 801 48.16 -53.37 19.08
C SER A 801 49.03 -54.55 18.60
N ASP A 802 48.41 -55.64 18.15
CA ASP A 802 49.13 -56.79 17.59
C ASP A 802 49.74 -56.51 16.20
N THR A 803 49.08 -55.69 15.39
CA THR A 803 49.58 -55.21 14.09
C THR A 803 50.47 -53.98 14.22
N TRP A 804 51.38 -53.81 13.26
CA TRP A 804 52.20 -52.60 13.10
C TRP A 804 51.47 -51.57 12.22
N THR A 805 51.46 -50.31 12.67
CA THR A 805 51.11 -49.13 11.88
C THR A 805 52.39 -48.57 11.23
N LYS A 806 52.31 -48.07 9.99
CA LYS A 806 53.44 -47.42 9.31
C LYS A 806 53.03 -46.13 8.59
N ASP A 807 53.97 -45.21 8.47
CA ASP A 807 53.96 -44.09 7.53
C ASP A 807 55.18 -44.23 6.58
N ASP A 808 55.41 -43.28 5.66
CA ASP A 808 56.50 -43.37 4.67
C ASP A 808 57.91 -43.38 5.28
N THR A 809 58.05 -43.12 6.58
CA THR A 809 59.34 -42.95 7.26
C THR A 809 59.52 -43.88 8.47
N TYR A 810 58.45 -44.27 9.15
CA TYR A 810 58.47 -44.99 10.42
C TYR A 810 57.41 -46.09 10.54
N HIS A 811 57.63 -47.05 11.44
CA HIS A 811 56.63 -48.00 11.93
C HIS A 811 56.56 -48.06 13.46
N TRP A 812 55.36 -48.32 14.01
CA TRP A 812 55.07 -48.39 15.45
C TRP A 812 53.81 -49.24 15.74
N LYS A 813 53.44 -49.38 17.01
CA LYS A 813 52.19 -49.98 17.48
C LYS A 813 51.45 -48.97 18.36
N VAL A 814 50.13 -48.98 18.36
CA VAL A 814 49.29 -47.99 19.09
C VAL A 814 48.71 -48.60 20.37
N CYS A 815 48.51 -47.81 21.42
CA CYS A 815 47.83 -48.27 22.64
C CYS A 815 46.31 -48.33 22.43
N GLU A 816 45.66 -49.35 22.98
CA GLU A 816 44.21 -49.61 22.86
C GLU A 816 43.42 -49.25 24.14
N ASN A 817 44.11 -48.73 25.17
CA ASN A 817 43.45 -48.25 26.40
C ASN A 817 42.75 -46.92 26.14
N ASP A 818 41.56 -46.74 26.71
CA ASP A 818 40.70 -45.58 26.47
C ASP A 818 41.40 -44.24 26.78
N GLY A 819 41.21 -43.26 25.90
CA GLY A 819 41.93 -41.98 25.90
C GLY A 819 43.44 -42.02 25.58
N CYS A 820 44.09 -43.19 25.49
CA CYS A 820 45.54 -43.26 25.34
C CYS A 820 46.00 -43.05 23.88
N MET A 821 46.92 -42.11 23.65
CA MET A 821 47.58 -41.91 22.35
C MET A 821 49.06 -42.33 22.34
N VAL A 822 49.56 -42.93 23.43
CA VAL A 822 50.94 -43.44 23.45
C VAL A 822 51.09 -44.57 22.43
N THR A 823 52.15 -44.47 21.63
CA THR A 823 52.61 -45.52 20.73
C THR A 823 53.86 -46.18 21.30
N THR A 824 54.23 -47.35 20.77
CA THR A 824 55.64 -47.76 20.87
C THR A 824 56.51 -46.75 20.13
N THR A 825 57.81 -46.70 20.44
CA THR A 825 58.76 -45.81 19.77
C THR A 825 58.66 -45.97 18.25
N LYS A 826 58.46 -44.86 17.52
CA LYS A 826 58.49 -44.85 16.05
C LYS A 826 59.88 -45.28 15.56
N THR A 827 60.00 -46.52 15.11
CA THR A 827 61.24 -47.07 14.53
C THR A 827 61.31 -46.69 13.06
N LYS A 828 62.44 -46.12 12.63
CA LYS A 828 62.62 -45.66 11.24
C LYS A 828 62.85 -46.87 10.32
N HIS A 829 62.29 -46.84 9.11
CA HIS A 829 62.61 -47.85 8.10
C HIS A 829 64.12 -47.89 7.86
N SER A 830 64.70 -49.08 7.90
CA SER A 830 66.15 -49.26 7.99
C SER A 830 66.60 -50.64 7.48
N GLY A 831 67.81 -50.66 6.93
CA GLY A 831 68.57 -51.81 6.47
C GLY A 831 70.03 -51.39 6.27
N THR A 832 70.93 -52.31 5.94
CA THR A 832 72.37 -51.99 5.78
C THR A 832 72.70 -51.49 4.38
N ASP A 833 73.35 -50.33 4.32
CA ASP A 833 73.88 -49.64 3.13
C ASP A 833 75.41 -49.83 3.07
N ASP A 834 75.99 -49.98 1.88
CA ASP A 834 77.44 -50.17 1.68
C ASP A 834 78.17 -48.89 1.24
N GLY A 835 77.45 -47.79 0.99
CA GLY A 835 78.00 -46.47 0.68
C GLY A 835 78.27 -46.21 -0.80
N ASP A 836 77.97 -47.16 -1.69
CA ASP A 836 77.86 -46.88 -3.13
C ASP A 836 76.38 -46.74 -3.54
N CYS A 837 76.06 -45.64 -4.22
CA CYS A 837 74.72 -45.30 -4.67
C CYS A 837 74.15 -46.22 -5.77
N THR A 838 74.85 -47.29 -6.14
CA THR A 838 74.43 -48.31 -7.12
C THR A 838 73.83 -49.59 -6.50
N THR A 839 73.61 -49.65 -5.18
CA THR A 839 73.08 -50.83 -4.46
C THR A 839 71.74 -50.52 -3.74
N PRO A 840 70.74 -51.44 -3.68
CA PRO A 840 69.44 -51.20 -3.01
C PRO A 840 69.33 -51.80 -1.58
N VAL A 841 68.43 -51.24 -0.76
CA VAL A 841 68.28 -51.56 0.69
C VAL A 841 66.80 -51.78 1.08
N ILE A 842 66.50 -52.74 1.96
CA ILE A 842 65.13 -53.20 2.33
C ILE A 842 65.00 -53.40 3.87
N CYS A 843 63.82 -53.18 4.44
CA CYS A 843 63.52 -53.23 5.88
C CYS A 843 62.61 -54.42 6.30
N GLU A 844 62.73 -54.87 7.56
CA GLU A 844 61.99 -56.01 8.12
C GLU A 844 60.45 -55.88 8.11
N CYS A 845 59.91 -54.65 8.08
CA CYS A 845 58.46 -54.42 7.95
C CYS A 845 57.93 -54.61 6.51
N GLY A 846 58.80 -55.00 5.57
CA GLY A 846 58.47 -55.24 4.16
C GLY A 846 58.70 -54.04 3.23
N GLU A 847 59.16 -52.90 3.74
CA GLU A 847 59.36 -51.69 2.94
C GLU A 847 60.74 -51.64 2.27
N ILE A 848 60.79 -51.17 1.02
CA ILE A 848 62.05 -50.86 0.33
C ILE A 848 62.53 -49.48 0.81
N VAL A 849 63.76 -49.40 1.31
CA VAL A 849 64.32 -48.18 1.93
C VAL A 849 65.06 -47.33 0.89
N THR A 850 65.82 -47.97 0.00
CA THR A 850 66.62 -47.27 -1.02
C THR A 850 66.71 -48.11 -2.31
N ALA A 851 66.71 -47.45 -3.46
CA ALA A 851 66.85 -48.08 -4.78
C ALA A 851 68.13 -47.61 -5.50
N ALA A 852 68.78 -48.54 -6.21
CA ALA A 852 70.04 -48.34 -6.92
C ALA A 852 69.97 -47.32 -8.07
N LYS A 853 71.10 -46.63 -8.32
CA LYS A 853 71.35 -45.77 -9.50
C LYS A 853 72.51 -46.29 -10.34
N SER A 854 72.89 -45.55 -11.40
CA SER A 854 73.87 -46.00 -12.41
C SER A 854 75.24 -45.34 -12.35
N GLU A 855 75.34 -44.04 -12.03
CA GLU A 855 76.59 -43.25 -12.09
C GLU A 855 76.60 -42.12 -11.05
N HIS A 856 77.76 -41.52 -10.76
CA HIS A 856 77.95 -40.41 -9.80
C HIS A 856 77.75 -39.03 -10.45
N ILE A 857 77.38 -38.02 -9.64
CA ILE A 857 77.11 -36.64 -10.10
C ILE A 857 77.74 -35.64 -9.11
N TYR A 858 78.47 -34.63 -9.58
CA TYR A 858 79.20 -33.64 -8.75
C TYR A 858 78.49 -32.28 -8.67
N GLY A 859 78.79 -31.50 -7.61
CA GLY A 859 78.16 -30.22 -7.28
C GLY A 859 79.03 -28.97 -7.46
N GLU A 860 78.59 -27.86 -6.88
CA GLU A 860 79.25 -26.54 -7.00
C GLU A 860 80.51 -26.38 -6.11
N TRP A 861 81.43 -25.55 -6.59
CA TRP A 861 82.68 -25.17 -5.93
C TRP A 861 82.47 -24.20 -4.76
N LYS A 862 83.07 -24.51 -3.60
CA LYS A 862 82.96 -23.71 -2.37
C LYS A 862 84.31 -23.18 -1.93
N SER A 863 84.37 -21.89 -1.57
CA SER A 863 85.61 -21.22 -1.16
C SER A 863 86.16 -21.74 0.18
N ASN A 864 87.45 -22.02 0.20
CA ASN A 864 88.23 -22.47 1.36
C ASN A 864 88.79 -21.29 2.18
N GLY A 865 88.41 -20.04 1.86
CA GLY A 865 88.74 -18.83 2.63
C GLY A 865 90.20 -18.35 2.56
N ASN A 866 91.11 -19.15 2.01
CA ASN A 866 92.55 -18.86 1.87
C ASN A 866 92.97 -18.46 0.45
N GLY A 867 92.03 -18.41 -0.51
CA GLY A 867 92.32 -18.25 -1.94
C GLY A 867 92.15 -19.52 -2.80
N THR A 868 91.55 -20.58 -2.26
CA THR A 868 91.24 -21.85 -2.97
C THR A 868 89.75 -22.23 -2.85
N HIS A 869 89.27 -23.20 -3.62
CA HIS A 869 87.89 -23.73 -3.56
C HIS A 869 87.78 -25.25 -3.87
N THR A 870 86.72 -25.92 -3.38
CA THR A 870 86.56 -27.38 -3.35
C THR A 870 85.12 -27.82 -3.70
N HIS A 871 84.91 -28.96 -4.37
CA HIS A 871 83.57 -29.52 -4.66
C HIS A 871 83.47 -31.04 -4.47
N LYS A 872 82.24 -31.58 -4.33
CA LYS A 872 81.95 -32.99 -3.96
C LYS A 872 80.90 -33.66 -4.85
N CYS A 873 80.84 -34.99 -4.82
CA CYS A 873 79.68 -35.76 -5.30
C CYS A 873 78.42 -35.36 -4.52
N THR A 874 77.30 -35.15 -5.22
CA THR A 874 76.01 -34.69 -4.66
C THR A 874 74.96 -35.80 -4.56
N THR A 875 75.23 -36.99 -5.12
CA THR A 875 74.37 -38.16 -4.90
C THR A 875 74.41 -38.53 -3.42
N ALA A 876 73.34 -38.22 -2.68
CA ALA A 876 73.26 -38.39 -1.24
C ALA A 876 73.61 -39.82 -0.81
N GLY A 877 74.58 -39.94 0.12
CA GLY A 877 75.19 -41.21 0.56
C GLY A 877 76.63 -41.40 0.06
N CYS A 878 76.97 -40.89 -1.13
CA CYS A 878 78.30 -41.01 -1.73
C CYS A 878 79.33 -40.01 -1.13
N THR A 879 80.63 -40.27 -1.25
CA THR A 879 81.68 -39.69 -0.37
C THR A 879 82.95 -39.13 -1.07
N ILE A 880 82.88 -38.69 -2.35
CA ILE A 880 84.05 -38.31 -3.20
C ILE A 880 84.19 -36.77 -3.46
N GLU A 881 85.40 -36.18 -3.60
CA GLU A 881 85.67 -34.71 -3.73
C GLU A 881 87.01 -34.26 -4.42
N GLU A 882 87.10 -32.99 -4.91
CA GLU A 882 88.25 -32.35 -5.64
C GLU A 882 88.46 -30.81 -5.34
N THR A 883 89.59 -30.15 -5.71
CA THR A 883 90.02 -28.77 -5.22
C THR A 883 90.92 -27.91 -6.17
N GLU A 884 90.68 -26.58 -6.32
CA GLU A 884 91.42 -25.57 -7.16
C GLU A 884 91.58 -24.13 -6.55
N SER A 885 92.01 -23.08 -7.30
CA SER A 885 92.44 -21.73 -6.84
C SER A 885 91.66 -20.51 -7.41
N CYS A 886 91.67 -19.36 -6.72
CA CYS A 886 90.79 -18.19 -6.97
C CYS A 886 91.41 -16.98 -7.72
N VAL A 887 90.63 -16.31 -8.59
CA VAL A 887 91.02 -15.08 -9.36
C VAL A 887 89.83 -14.11 -9.59
N GLY A 888 90.10 -12.81 -9.82
CA GLY A 888 89.12 -11.80 -10.30
C GLY A 888 88.98 -10.49 -9.49
N GLY A 889 88.33 -9.47 -10.06
CA GLY A 889 87.82 -8.29 -9.35
C GLY A 889 88.74 -7.06 -9.19
N THR A 890 88.23 -5.99 -8.57
CA THR A 890 88.93 -4.70 -8.33
C THR A 890 88.48 -4.09 -6.99
N ALA A 891 89.39 -3.46 -6.23
CA ALA A 891 89.13 -2.96 -4.88
C ALA A 891 88.95 -1.43 -4.78
N THR A 892 88.20 -0.98 -3.76
CA THR A 892 87.83 0.43 -3.53
C THR A 892 88.15 0.89 -2.09
N CYS A 893 87.77 2.13 -1.72
CA CYS A 893 87.95 2.63 -0.35
C CYS A 893 87.01 1.97 0.68
N LYS A 894 86.12 1.04 0.28
CA LYS A 894 85.21 0.30 1.20
C LYS A 894 85.11 -1.21 0.96
N LYS A 895 85.49 -1.74 -0.21
CA LYS A 895 85.40 -3.19 -0.51
C LYS A 895 86.66 -3.77 -1.14
N ARG A 896 86.90 -5.05 -0.87
CA ARG A 896 87.99 -5.87 -1.42
C ARG A 896 87.58 -6.40 -2.81
N ALA A 897 88.48 -7.08 -3.53
CA ALA A 897 88.15 -7.70 -4.82
C ALA A 897 87.34 -8.98 -4.60
N VAL A 898 86.58 -9.44 -5.60
CA VAL A 898 85.74 -10.66 -5.54
C VAL A 898 86.19 -11.66 -6.59
N CYS A 899 86.36 -12.92 -6.19
CA CYS A 899 86.71 -14.03 -7.07
C CYS A 899 85.54 -14.40 -8.02
N THR A 900 85.81 -14.64 -9.30
CA THR A 900 84.77 -14.94 -10.30
C THR A 900 84.08 -16.29 -10.11
N ASP A 901 84.81 -17.29 -9.62
CA ASP A 901 84.38 -18.71 -9.73
C ASP A 901 83.73 -19.23 -8.44
N CYS A 902 84.03 -18.61 -7.30
CA CYS A 902 83.45 -18.92 -5.99
C CYS A 902 82.87 -17.69 -5.25
N ASN A 903 82.80 -16.54 -5.93
CA ASN A 903 82.12 -15.31 -5.50
C ASN A 903 82.54 -14.72 -4.12
N ALA A 904 83.76 -15.03 -3.65
CA ALA A 904 84.27 -14.64 -2.33
C ALA A 904 85.25 -13.44 -2.37
N GLU A 905 85.25 -12.59 -1.32
CA GLU A 905 86.12 -11.40 -1.21
C GLU A 905 87.58 -11.73 -0.82
N TYR A 906 88.56 -11.15 -1.52
CA TYR A 906 90.00 -11.28 -1.27
C TYR A 906 90.80 -9.99 -1.64
N GLY A 907 92.07 -9.90 -1.23
CA GLY A 907 92.92 -8.70 -1.43
C GLY A 907 92.85 -7.67 -0.28
N THR A 908 93.04 -6.38 -0.57
CA THR A 908 93.03 -5.25 0.42
C THR A 908 92.33 -4.01 -0.14
N LEU A 909 92.01 -3.03 0.73
CA LEU A 909 91.29 -1.79 0.36
C LEU A 909 92.20 -0.70 -0.21
N ASN A 910 91.63 0.21 -1.03
CA ASN A 910 92.35 1.33 -1.67
C ASN A 910 91.78 2.70 -1.23
N PRO A 911 92.45 3.47 -0.35
CA PRO A 911 91.92 4.71 0.21
C PRO A 911 91.67 5.85 -0.78
N ALA A 912 92.38 5.89 -1.92
CA ALA A 912 92.34 7.02 -2.86
C ALA A 912 91.22 6.94 -3.91
N ASN A 913 90.45 5.84 -3.92
CA ASN A 913 89.41 5.58 -4.92
C ASN A 913 88.01 5.74 -4.29
N HIS A 914 87.49 6.98 -4.31
CA HIS A 914 86.17 7.34 -3.82
C HIS A 914 85.09 7.09 -4.89
N SER A 915 84.04 6.36 -4.53
CA SER A 915 82.92 6.02 -5.42
C SER A 915 81.63 6.79 -5.09
N GLY A 916 81.76 7.95 -4.46
CA GLY A 916 80.65 8.72 -3.88
C GLY A 916 80.48 10.09 -4.52
N ASN A 917 79.28 10.65 -4.47
CA ASN A 917 79.00 11.98 -5.00
C ASN A 917 79.37 13.07 -3.98
N GLN A 918 79.60 14.28 -4.50
CA GLN A 918 79.70 15.49 -3.66
C GLN A 918 78.29 15.92 -3.26
N VAL A 919 77.98 15.81 -1.97
CA VAL A 919 76.69 16.24 -1.40
C VAL A 919 76.88 17.49 -0.55
N TRP A 920 75.85 18.35 -0.53
CA TRP A 920 75.80 19.49 0.37
C TRP A 920 75.51 19.02 1.81
N VAL A 921 76.10 19.71 2.78
CA VAL A 921 75.81 19.57 4.21
C VAL A 921 75.64 20.98 4.78
N GLN A 922 74.44 21.29 5.26
CA GLN A 922 74.03 22.63 5.68
C GLN A 922 73.82 22.74 7.19
N THR A 923 73.85 23.98 7.68
CA THR A 923 73.31 24.41 8.98
C THR A 923 72.27 25.51 8.76
N GLU A 924 71.66 26.00 9.85
CA GLU A 924 70.72 27.11 9.82
C GLU A 924 71.31 28.43 9.28
N LYS A 925 72.65 28.55 9.16
CA LYS A 925 73.33 29.76 8.67
C LYS A 925 74.30 29.53 7.51
N THR A 926 74.90 28.34 7.39
CA THR A 926 76.01 28.05 6.47
C THR A 926 75.84 26.76 5.67
N HIS A 927 76.62 26.60 4.59
CA HIS A 927 76.71 25.37 3.78
C HIS A 927 78.15 25.01 3.38
N GLN A 928 78.39 23.72 3.11
CA GLN A 928 79.67 23.17 2.64
C GLN A 928 79.47 21.84 1.87
N LYS A 929 80.42 21.43 1.02
CA LYS A 929 80.36 20.13 0.32
C LYS A 929 81.24 19.07 0.96
N LYS A 930 80.73 17.83 1.01
CA LYS A 930 81.44 16.62 1.45
C LYS A 930 81.17 15.44 0.51
N TYR A 931 82.06 14.46 0.47
CA TYR A 931 81.81 13.20 -0.27
C TYR A 931 80.92 12.25 0.55
N ASP A 932 79.78 11.83 0.01
CA ASP A 932 78.81 10.95 0.69
C ASP A 932 79.42 9.62 1.17
N CYS A 933 80.43 9.11 0.47
CA CYS A 933 81.02 7.81 0.77
C CYS A 933 81.90 7.82 2.03
N CYS A 934 82.49 8.95 2.42
CA CYS A 934 83.50 8.99 3.50
C CYS A 934 83.54 10.28 4.35
N GLY A 935 82.74 11.30 4.05
CA GLY A 935 82.65 12.54 4.84
C GLY A 935 83.83 13.51 4.70
N ALA A 936 84.76 13.26 3.78
CA ALA A 936 85.87 14.18 3.49
C ALA A 936 85.36 15.51 2.90
N GLU A 937 85.96 16.62 3.33
CA GLU A 937 85.59 18.00 2.97
C GLU A 937 86.14 18.42 1.61
N VAL A 938 85.38 19.26 0.90
CA VAL A 938 85.68 19.69 -0.48
C VAL A 938 85.81 21.22 -0.61
N THR A 939 85.08 21.98 0.21
CA THR A 939 85.12 23.44 0.26
C THR A 939 85.05 23.92 1.72
N ASN A 940 85.57 25.13 1.98
CA ASN A 940 85.38 25.78 3.27
C ASN A 940 83.90 26.19 3.48
N ILE A 941 83.56 26.55 4.72
CA ILE A 941 82.21 26.92 5.16
C ILE A 941 81.88 28.35 4.70
N GLU A 942 80.72 28.52 4.04
CA GLU A 942 80.20 29.82 3.57
C GLU A 942 78.75 30.04 4.08
N ASP A 943 78.35 31.30 4.25
CA ASP A 943 76.98 31.68 4.68
C ASP A 943 75.96 31.54 3.54
N HIS A 944 74.67 31.35 3.87
CA HIS A 944 73.58 31.26 2.88
C HIS A 944 73.26 32.60 2.21
N ILE A 945 73.03 32.58 0.89
CA ILE A 945 72.57 33.73 0.09
C ILE A 945 71.11 33.50 -0.30
N TRP A 946 70.19 34.21 0.35
CA TRP A 946 68.74 33.97 0.25
C TRP A 946 68.07 34.79 -0.85
N GLU A 947 67.20 34.16 -1.62
CA GLU A 947 66.25 34.81 -2.53
C GLU A 947 64.90 34.07 -2.45
N ASN A 948 63.81 34.78 -2.14
CA ASN A 948 62.47 34.21 -1.90
C ASN A 948 62.45 32.97 -0.96
N GLY A 949 63.22 33.01 0.13
CA GLY A 949 63.30 31.90 1.11
C GLY A 949 64.22 30.75 0.73
N HIS A 950 64.76 30.70 -0.49
CA HIS A 950 65.67 29.64 -0.96
C HIS A 950 67.12 30.14 -1.04
N CYS A 951 68.09 29.30 -0.67
CA CYS A 951 69.51 29.63 -0.80
C CYS A 951 69.98 29.37 -2.25
N THR A 952 70.28 30.44 -2.99
CA THR A 952 70.56 30.40 -4.43
C THR A 952 71.82 29.60 -4.81
N VAL A 953 72.73 29.38 -3.86
CA VAL A 953 74.00 28.67 -4.06
C VAL A 953 73.89 27.15 -3.84
N CYS A 954 73.12 26.72 -2.83
CA CYS A 954 73.05 25.31 -2.44
C CYS A 954 71.67 24.66 -2.52
N GLY A 955 70.61 25.42 -2.85
CA GLY A 955 69.24 24.91 -2.96
C GLY A 955 68.66 24.44 -1.61
N TYR A 956 69.10 25.06 -0.51
CA TYR A 956 68.55 24.80 0.83
C TYR A 956 67.43 25.79 1.14
N ASP A 957 66.32 25.28 1.67
CA ASP A 957 65.12 26.07 1.95
C ASP A 957 65.18 26.61 3.38
N CYS A 958 64.84 27.89 3.58
CA CYS A 958 64.86 28.49 4.90
C CYS A 958 63.76 27.88 5.78
N ILE A 959 64.14 27.21 6.87
CA ILE A 959 63.19 26.82 7.92
C ILE A 959 62.76 28.10 8.65
N HIS A 960 61.70 28.73 8.15
CA HIS A 960 61.28 30.06 8.55
C HIS A 960 60.92 30.15 10.04
N LYS A 961 61.54 31.12 10.73
CA LYS A 961 61.32 31.47 12.13
C LYS A 961 61.38 32.99 12.29
N GLY A 962 60.69 33.52 13.30
CA GLY A 962 60.65 34.96 13.56
C GLY A 962 59.56 35.68 12.78
N GLY A 963 59.20 36.88 13.25
CA GLY A 963 58.03 37.64 12.80
C GLY A 963 56.70 37.11 13.34
N GLU A 964 55.76 38.02 13.61
CA GLU A 964 54.35 37.69 13.87
C GLU A 964 53.51 37.95 12.61
N ALA A 965 52.67 36.99 12.22
CA ALA A 965 51.64 37.22 11.23
C ALA A 965 50.49 38.04 11.83
N THR A 966 49.86 38.88 11.01
CA THR A 966 48.72 39.74 11.35
C THR A 966 47.55 39.47 10.40
N CYS A 967 46.37 40.04 10.67
CA CYS A 967 45.20 39.87 9.81
C CYS A 967 45.29 40.56 8.42
N THR A 968 46.43 41.20 8.06
CA THR A 968 46.68 41.73 6.71
C THR A 968 48.02 41.32 6.10
N GLN A 969 49.00 40.89 6.90
CA GLN A 969 50.35 40.58 6.44
C GLN A 969 50.84 39.26 7.04
N LYS A 970 51.50 38.45 6.20
CA LYS A 970 52.13 37.19 6.59
C LYS A 970 53.35 37.45 7.49
N ALA A 971 53.79 36.43 8.24
CA ALA A 971 55.00 36.57 9.04
C ALA A 971 56.21 36.78 8.11
N VAL A 972 57.10 37.72 8.45
CA VAL A 972 58.37 37.92 7.74
C VAL A 972 59.48 37.24 8.53
N CYS A 973 60.19 36.30 7.92
CA CYS A 973 61.22 35.53 8.62
C CYS A 973 62.47 36.37 8.92
N ASP A 974 62.88 36.42 10.20
CA ASP A 974 64.05 37.19 10.68
C ASP A 974 65.40 36.79 10.01
N THR A 975 65.46 35.59 9.40
CA THR A 975 66.66 35.08 8.72
C THR A 975 66.68 35.44 7.23
N CYS A 976 65.69 34.98 6.46
CA CYS A 976 65.66 35.14 5.00
C CYS A 976 64.82 36.34 4.50
N HIS A 977 64.24 37.12 5.42
CA HIS A 977 63.47 38.34 5.16
C HIS A 977 62.33 38.19 4.14
N SER A 978 61.81 36.96 4.00
CA SER A 978 60.74 36.60 3.07
C SER A 978 59.43 36.33 3.85
N GLU A 979 58.29 36.69 3.25
CA GLU A 979 56.96 36.43 3.81
C GLU A 979 56.60 34.93 3.76
N TYR A 980 56.04 34.39 4.85
CA TYR A 980 55.72 32.96 4.97
C TYR A 980 54.52 32.68 5.91
N GLY A 981 54.01 31.45 5.83
CA GLY A 981 52.84 31.00 6.61
C GLY A 981 51.52 31.51 6.05
N GLU A 982 50.45 31.40 6.84
CA GLU A 982 49.15 32.04 6.57
C GLU A 982 49.04 33.39 7.30
N ILE A 983 48.13 34.26 6.86
CA ILE A 983 47.80 35.47 7.63
C ILE A 983 47.08 35.06 8.92
N ASN A 984 47.47 35.63 10.06
CA ASN A 984 46.79 35.32 11.32
C ASN A 984 45.52 36.15 11.42
N ALA A 985 44.40 35.55 11.05
CA ALA A 985 43.09 36.20 11.02
C ALA A 985 42.59 36.70 12.39
N ASP A 986 43.21 36.30 13.51
CA ASP A 986 42.86 36.70 14.87
C ASP A 986 43.85 37.67 15.52
N ASN A 987 45.03 37.90 14.91
CA ASN A 987 46.02 38.87 15.42
C ASN A 987 45.80 40.26 14.81
N HIS A 988 45.15 41.14 15.58
CA HIS A 988 44.70 42.46 15.15
C HIS A 988 45.58 43.57 15.71
N THR A 989 46.24 44.32 14.82
CA THR A 989 47.06 45.50 15.15
C THR A 989 46.26 46.81 15.19
N GLY A 990 44.99 46.78 14.79
CA GLY A 990 44.09 47.92 14.73
C GLY A 990 43.23 48.09 15.98
N THR A 991 42.50 49.20 16.04
CA THR A 991 41.51 49.48 17.10
C THR A 991 40.12 49.05 16.66
N GLU A 992 39.33 48.50 17.58
CA GLU A 992 37.90 48.29 17.33
C GLU A 992 37.19 49.64 17.14
N LYS A 993 36.59 49.86 15.97
CA LYS A 993 35.79 51.04 15.69
C LYS A 993 34.35 50.65 15.38
N TRP A 994 33.44 51.40 16.00
CA TRP A 994 32.02 51.36 15.67
C TRP A 994 31.79 52.02 14.31
N THR A 995 31.22 51.26 13.38
CA THR A 995 30.65 51.80 12.14
C THR A 995 29.13 51.86 12.35
N GLN A 996 28.61 53.08 12.48
CA GLN A 996 27.20 53.34 12.80
C GLN A 996 26.50 53.92 11.58
N THR A 997 25.35 53.35 11.21
CA THR A 997 24.42 53.91 10.24
C THR A 997 23.13 54.36 10.97
N ALA A 998 22.13 54.85 10.24
CA ALA A 998 20.85 55.20 10.84
C ALA A 998 20.08 53.97 11.39
N THR A 999 20.28 52.78 10.83
CA THR A 999 19.50 51.56 11.13
C THR A 999 20.31 50.45 11.81
N THR A 1000 21.62 50.36 11.53
CA THR A 1000 22.50 49.32 12.07
C THR A 1000 23.76 49.88 12.71
N HIS A 1001 24.33 49.13 13.64
CA HIS A 1001 25.72 49.30 14.06
C HIS A 1001 26.49 48.00 13.88
N GLU A 1002 27.80 48.14 13.66
CA GLU A 1002 28.72 47.03 13.48
C GLU A 1002 30.06 47.43 14.08
N LYS A 1003 30.74 46.50 14.75
CA LYS A 1003 32.07 46.75 15.32
C LYS A 1003 33.11 45.95 14.55
N LYS A 1004 34.11 46.65 14.01
CA LYS A 1004 35.17 46.08 13.17
C LYS A 1004 36.54 46.53 13.65
N TYR A 1005 37.55 45.67 13.50
CA TYR A 1005 38.94 46.09 13.60
C TYR A 1005 39.32 46.90 12.35
N ASP A 1006 39.78 48.13 12.55
CA ASP A 1006 40.08 49.06 11.46
C ASP A 1006 41.29 48.69 10.59
N CYS A 1007 42.10 47.72 11.03
CA CYS A 1007 43.24 47.20 10.26
C CYS A 1007 42.86 46.23 9.12
N CYS A 1008 41.80 45.42 9.28
CA CYS A 1008 41.43 44.38 8.30
C CYS A 1008 39.92 44.19 8.09
N GLY A 1009 39.07 44.98 8.76
CA GLY A 1009 37.61 44.90 8.62
C GLY A 1009 36.96 43.63 9.19
N LYS A 1010 37.71 42.75 9.88
CA LYS A 1010 37.12 41.61 10.60
C LYS A 1010 36.19 42.12 11.71
N VAL A 1011 35.04 41.47 11.79
CA VAL A 1011 33.90 41.89 12.61
C VAL A 1011 34.03 41.29 14.01
N THR A 1012 33.95 42.14 15.05
CA THR A 1012 33.96 41.72 16.46
C THR A 1012 32.55 41.71 17.06
N ILE A 1013 31.67 42.57 16.58
CA ILE A 1013 30.22 42.50 16.81
C ILE A 1013 29.55 42.61 15.44
N ALA A 1014 28.92 41.51 15.02
CA ALA A 1014 28.25 41.36 13.73
C ALA A 1014 27.25 42.50 13.48
N GLN A 1015 27.02 42.86 12.21
CA GLN A 1015 26.13 43.98 11.87
C GLN A 1015 24.71 43.72 12.41
N GLU A 1016 24.36 44.43 13.47
CA GLU A 1016 23.08 44.29 14.16
C GLU A 1016 22.25 45.58 14.03
N ASN A 1017 20.93 45.43 14.04
CA ASN A 1017 20.02 46.57 14.03
C ASN A 1017 20.13 47.32 15.37
N HIS A 1018 20.02 48.64 15.35
CA HIS A 1018 19.97 49.42 16.59
C HIS A 1018 18.80 48.95 17.47
N ASN A 1019 19.10 48.40 18.64
CA ASN A 1019 18.08 48.05 19.62
C ASN A 1019 17.73 49.32 20.42
N TRP A 1020 16.56 49.90 20.17
CA TRP A 1020 16.19 51.26 20.59
C TRP A 1020 15.40 51.30 21.89
N LYS A 1021 15.72 52.30 22.72
CA LYS A 1021 14.98 52.63 23.94
C LYS A 1021 14.93 54.13 24.12
N ASP A 1022 13.73 54.68 24.24
CA ASP A 1022 13.46 56.12 24.37
C ASP A 1022 14.05 57.05 23.29
N GLY A 1023 14.59 56.51 22.20
CA GLY A 1023 15.26 57.26 21.13
C GLY A 1023 16.79 57.15 21.14
N ALA A 1024 17.40 56.29 21.95
CA ALA A 1024 18.82 55.95 21.87
C ALA A 1024 19.03 54.43 21.80
N CYS A 1025 20.13 53.99 21.18
CA CYS A 1025 20.49 52.58 21.12
C CYS A 1025 21.25 52.16 22.39
N GLU A 1026 20.75 51.12 23.09
CA GLU A 1026 21.35 50.65 24.36
C GLU A 1026 22.78 50.11 24.19
N THR A 1027 23.10 49.48 23.05
CA THR A 1027 24.39 48.81 22.82
C THR A 1027 25.53 49.78 22.51
N CYS A 1028 25.32 50.72 21.59
CA CYS A 1028 26.38 51.58 21.03
C CYS A 1028 26.21 53.08 21.33
N GLY A 1029 25.17 53.48 22.07
CA GLY A 1029 24.93 54.87 22.51
C GLY A 1029 24.51 55.84 21.40
N TYR A 1030 24.29 55.36 20.17
CA TYR A 1030 23.84 56.19 19.05
C TYR A 1030 22.42 56.72 19.30
N VAL A 1031 22.22 58.03 19.15
CA VAL A 1031 20.93 58.70 19.39
C VAL A 1031 20.18 58.83 18.07
N CYS A 1032 18.90 58.43 18.07
CA CYS A 1032 18.05 58.48 16.90
C CYS A 1032 17.76 59.93 16.49
N VAL A 1033 18.10 60.29 15.26
CA VAL A 1033 17.66 61.55 14.65
C VAL A 1033 16.23 61.36 14.16
N HIS A 1034 15.25 61.77 14.98
CA HIS A 1034 13.83 61.60 14.68
C HIS A 1034 13.48 62.17 13.30
N SER A 1035 13.12 61.27 12.39
CA SER A 1035 12.83 61.52 10.99
C SER A 1035 12.02 60.35 10.44
N GLY A 1036 11.28 60.58 9.34
CA GLY A 1036 10.23 59.66 8.90
C GLY A 1036 8.99 59.72 9.81
N GLY A 1037 7.90 59.14 9.31
CA GLY A 1037 6.56 59.28 9.85
C GLY A 1037 5.93 60.61 9.49
N GLU A 1038 4.76 60.56 8.85
CA GLU A 1038 3.86 61.71 8.79
C GLU A 1038 2.83 61.64 9.93
N ALA A 1039 2.40 62.81 10.39
CA ALA A 1039 1.20 62.90 11.21
C ALA A 1039 -0.04 62.57 10.35
N THR A 1040 -1.03 61.91 10.94
CA THR A 1040 -2.20 61.36 10.25
C THR A 1040 -3.49 61.68 11.01
N CYS A 1041 -4.62 61.45 10.35
CA CYS A 1041 -5.94 61.66 10.94
C CYS A 1041 -6.26 60.73 12.13
N THR A 1042 -5.37 59.79 12.50
CA THR A 1042 -5.52 58.89 13.65
C THR A 1042 -4.34 58.93 14.64
N LYS A 1043 -3.13 59.36 14.26
CA LYS A 1043 -1.93 59.41 15.12
C LYS A 1043 -0.95 60.52 14.72
N GLY A 1044 -0.03 60.88 15.63
CA GLY A 1044 1.07 61.78 15.33
C GLY A 1044 2.16 61.08 14.49
N ALA A 1045 3.17 61.84 14.06
CA ALA A 1045 4.33 61.26 13.41
C ALA A 1045 5.06 60.34 14.38
N VAL A 1046 5.29 59.10 13.96
CA VAL A 1046 6.09 58.11 14.68
C VAL A 1046 7.40 57.96 13.94
N CYS A 1047 8.53 58.16 14.62
CA CYS A 1047 9.85 58.02 14.01
C CYS A 1047 10.02 56.60 13.48
N GLU A 1048 10.13 56.46 12.16
CA GLU A 1048 10.19 55.16 11.47
C GLU A 1048 11.39 54.32 11.94
N THR A 1049 12.46 54.96 12.39
CA THR A 1049 13.68 54.30 12.83
C THR A 1049 13.58 53.74 14.25
N CYS A 1050 12.92 54.43 15.19
CA CYS A 1050 12.93 54.07 16.64
C CYS A 1050 11.56 53.93 17.31
N GLY A 1051 10.45 54.03 16.56
CA GLY A 1051 9.09 53.75 17.05
C GLY A 1051 8.48 54.79 18.01
N LYS A 1052 9.15 55.92 18.25
CA LYS A 1052 8.68 56.97 19.18
C LYS A 1052 7.78 57.98 18.48
N GLU A 1053 6.56 58.19 18.99
CA GLU A 1053 5.65 59.26 18.55
C GLU A 1053 6.21 60.62 19.01
N TYR A 1054 6.33 61.59 18.09
CA TYR A 1054 7.10 62.82 18.32
C TYR A 1054 6.47 64.12 17.77
N THR A 1055 5.26 64.07 17.21
CA THR A 1055 4.46 65.25 16.81
C THR A 1055 2.98 65.07 17.15
N ASP A 1056 2.18 66.15 17.04
CA ASP A 1056 0.72 66.09 17.10
C ASP A 1056 0.10 65.43 15.85
N LYS A 1057 -1.22 65.13 15.92
CA LYS A 1057 -2.03 64.45 14.87
C LYS A 1057 -2.54 65.44 13.82
N ASP A 1058 -2.67 65.02 12.56
CA ASP A 1058 -3.11 65.87 11.45
C ASP A 1058 -4.45 65.41 10.83
N MET A 1059 -5.51 66.21 10.99
CA MET A 1059 -6.85 65.92 10.45
C MET A 1059 -7.00 66.13 8.93
N ALA A 1060 -6.02 66.78 8.28
CA ALA A 1060 -5.97 66.93 6.83
C ALA A 1060 -5.29 65.74 6.14
N ASN A 1061 -4.31 65.11 6.78
CA ASN A 1061 -3.54 64.01 6.19
C ASN A 1061 -4.17 62.63 6.47
N HIS A 1062 -4.74 62.01 5.43
CA HIS A 1062 -5.38 60.69 5.53
C HIS A 1062 -4.36 59.61 5.19
N SER A 1063 -3.88 58.88 6.21
CA SER A 1063 -2.93 57.76 6.02
C SER A 1063 -3.56 56.51 5.43
N GLY A 1064 -4.88 56.50 5.31
CA GLY A 1064 -5.60 55.47 4.58
C GLY A 1064 -5.42 55.61 3.08
N LYS A 1065 -5.53 54.50 2.35
CA LYS A 1065 -5.46 54.55 0.90
C LYS A 1065 -6.80 55.02 0.33
N VAL A 1066 -6.72 55.64 -0.84
CA VAL A 1066 -7.90 55.92 -1.66
C VAL A 1066 -8.35 54.59 -2.28
N VAL A 1067 -9.26 53.90 -1.61
CA VAL A 1067 -9.77 52.58 -2.01
C VAL A 1067 -11.03 52.70 -2.85
N TRP A 1068 -11.26 51.71 -3.69
CA TRP A 1068 -12.49 51.59 -4.47
C TRP A 1068 -13.60 50.91 -3.66
N VAL A 1069 -14.61 51.68 -3.29
CA VAL A 1069 -15.88 51.17 -2.76
C VAL A 1069 -16.76 50.80 -3.95
N GLN A 1070 -17.14 49.52 -4.05
CA GLN A 1070 -17.67 48.90 -5.27
C GLN A 1070 -19.06 48.30 -5.05
N THR A 1071 -19.87 48.31 -6.10
CA THR A 1071 -21.12 47.54 -6.24
C THR A 1071 -21.10 46.78 -7.57
N GLU A 1072 -22.08 45.91 -7.83
CA GLU A 1072 -22.19 45.20 -9.12
C GLU A 1072 -22.29 46.12 -10.35
N LYS A 1073 -22.66 47.39 -10.16
CA LYS A 1073 -22.96 48.34 -11.25
C LYS A 1073 -22.10 49.60 -11.25
N THR A 1074 -21.52 49.98 -10.11
CA THR A 1074 -20.74 51.21 -9.96
C THR A 1074 -19.55 51.04 -9.02
N HIS A 1075 -18.61 51.98 -9.10
CA HIS A 1075 -17.50 52.15 -8.16
C HIS A 1075 -17.40 53.63 -7.72
N LYS A 1076 -16.75 53.90 -6.59
CA LYS A 1076 -16.34 55.24 -6.14
C LYS A 1076 -15.07 55.15 -5.28
N GLN A 1077 -14.32 56.24 -5.14
CA GLN A 1077 -13.14 56.31 -4.27
C GLN A 1077 -13.47 56.93 -2.90
N ALA A 1078 -12.92 56.35 -1.83
CA ALA A 1078 -12.96 56.86 -0.45
C ALA A 1078 -11.66 56.53 0.30
N TYR A 1079 -11.35 57.23 1.39
CA TYR A 1079 -10.20 56.92 2.25
C TYR A 1079 -10.52 55.80 3.25
N ASP A 1080 -9.85 54.65 3.15
CA ASP A 1080 -10.11 53.46 4.00
C ASP A 1080 -9.91 53.68 5.51
N CYS A 1081 -9.19 54.73 5.92
CA CYS A 1081 -8.96 55.04 7.33
C CYS A 1081 -10.12 55.79 8.02
N CYS A 1082 -11.09 56.32 7.26
CA CYS A 1082 -12.14 57.20 7.81
C CYS A 1082 -13.40 57.36 6.93
N ASP A 1083 -13.58 56.53 5.90
CA ASP A 1083 -14.73 56.52 4.96
C ASP A 1083 -15.03 57.85 4.23
N LYS A 1084 -14.09 58.79 4.26
CA LYS A 1084 -14.24 60.11 3.65
C LYS A 1084 -14.17 60.01 2.12
N GLU A 1085 -15.22 60.43 1.44
CA GLU A 1085 -15.36 60.30 -0.02
C GLU A 1085 -14.34 61.15 -0.79
N VAL A 1086 -13.87 60.61 -1.92
CA VAL A 1086 -12.81 61.19 -2.79
C VAL A 1086 -13.28 61.33 -4.24
N SER A 1087 -14.16 60.44 -4.74
CA SER A 1087 -14.78 60.58 -6.06
C SER A 1087 -16.30 60.41 -6.04
N THR A 1088 -16.95 60.90 -7.08
CA THR A 1088 -18.32 60.52 -7.48
C THR A 1088 -18.43 59.04 -7.80
N SER A 1089 -19.65 58.49 -7.72
CA SER A 1089 -19.91 57.10 -8.11
C SER A 1089 -20.24 56.96 -9.58
N GLU A 1090 -19.47 56.12 -10.28
CA GLU A 1090 -19.47 55.99 -11.73
C GLU A 1090 -19.58 54.50 -12.14
N ALA A 1091 -19.99 54.24 -13.37
CA ALA A 1091 -20.23 52.88 -13.87
C ALA A 1091 -18.92 52.19 -14.28
N HIS A 1092 -18.87 50.85 -14.16
CA HIS A 1092 -17.70 50.07 -14.54
C HIS A 1092 -17.40 50.13 -16.04
N GLY A 1093 -16.14 50.40 -16.40
CA GLY A 1093 -15.63 50.33 -17.77
C GLY A 1093 -14.76 49.09 -17.95
N TRP A 1094 -15.19 48.12 -18.76
CA TRP A 1094 -14.64 46.76 -18.76
C TRP A 1094 -13.55 46.50 -19.81
N LYS A 1095 -12.65 45.56 -19.50
CA LYS A 1095 -11.73 44.91 -20.43
C LYS A 1095 -11.26 43.57 -19.84
N ASN A 1096 -11.30 42.49 -20.62
CA ASN A 1096 -10.97 41.12 -20.20
C ASN A 1096 -11.73 40.68 -18.92
N GLY A 1097 -12.99 41.11 -18.76
CA GLY A 1097 -13.82 40.84 -17.58
C GLY A 1097 -13.50 41.66 -16.32
N VAL A 1098 -12.46 42.50 -16.36
CA VAL A 1098 -12.01 43.35 -15.24
C VAL A 1098 -12.39 44.80 -15.51
N CYS A 1099 -12.78 45.55 -14.48
CA CYS A 1099 -13.02 46.99 -14.61
C CYS A 1099 -11.68 47.74 -14.69
N THR A 1100 -11.42 48.39 -15.83
CA THR A 1100 -10.16 49.09 -16.16
C THR A 1100 -9.80 50.27 -15.26
N VAL A 1101 -10.71 50.65 -14.37
CA VAL A 1101 -10.60 51.81 -13.47
C VAL A 1101 -10.40 51.39 -12.02
N CYS A 1102 -10.95 50.23 -11.61
CA CYS A 1102 -11.01 49.82 -10.20
C CYS A 1102 -10.70 48.36 -9.92
N ASP A 1103 -10.28 47.59 -10.93
CA ASP A 1103 -9.91 46.17 -10.88
C ASP A 1103 -10.99 45.21 -10.33
N TYR A 1104 -12.23 45.69 -10.14
CA TYR A 1104 -13.39 44.85 -9.83
C TYR A 1104 -13.58 43.81 -10.94
N GLN A 1105 -13.62 42.53 -10.56
CA GLN A 1105 -13.87 41.44 -11.51
C GLN A 1105 -15.37 41.25 -11.72
N CYS A 1106 -15.78 41.21 -12.99
CA CYS A 1106 -17.16 40.91 -13.36
C CYS A 1106 -17.51 39.48 -12.95
N LYS A 1107 -18.49 39.32 -12.05
CA LYS A 1107 -19.17 38.03 -11.88
C LYS A 1107 -19.97 37.76 -13.16
N HIS A 1108 -19.34 37.05 -14.11
CA HIS A 1108 -19.86 36.93 -15.46
C HIS A 1108 -21.25 36.28 -15.49
N ALA A 1109 -22.24 37.06 -15.94
CA ALA A 1109 -23.64 36.67 -15.97
C ALA A 1109 -24.30 37.00 -17.33
N GLY A 1110 -25.26 36.17 -17.73
CA GLY A 1110 -25.98 36.28 -19.00
C GLY A 1110 -25.14 35.88 -20.23
N GLY A 1111 -25.80 35.37 -21.26
CA GLY A 1111 -25.16 34.86 -22.48
C GLY A 1111 -25.48 33.39 -22.73
N SER A 1112 -25.04 32.86 -23.87
CA SER A 1112 -25.24 31.46 -24.24
C SER A 1112 -24.02 30.96 -25.01
N ALA A 1113 -23.39 29.89 -24.54
CA ALA A 1113 -22.29 29.23 -25.24
C ALA A 1113 -22.83 28.28 -26.32
N THR A 1114 -21.97 27.96 -27.28
CA THR A 1114 -22.22 27.03 -28.40
C THR A 1114 -21.01 26.15 -28.62
N CYS A 1115 -21.07 25.22 -29.57
CA CYS A 1115 -19.95 24.34 -29.95
C CYS A 1115 -18.69 25.09 -30.45
N VAL A 1116 -18.80 26.37 -30.81
CA VAL A 1116 -17.70 27.19 -31.39
C VAL A 1116 -17.55 28.60 -30.83
N LYS A 1117 -18.45 29.06 -29.95
CA LYS A 1117 -18.38 30.37 -29.28
C LYS A 1117 -18.67 30.19 -27.80
N LYS A 1118 -17.99 30.93 -26.93
CA LYS A 1118 -18.29 30.93 -25.50
C LYS A 1118 -19.50 31.83 -25.20
N ALA A 1119 -19.97 31.82 -23.95
CA ALA A 1119 -21.03 32.73 -23.55
C ALA A 1119 -20.47 34.16 -23.50
N VAL A 1120 -21.17 35.15 -24.06
CA VAL A 1120 -20.79 36.57 -23.95
C VAL A 1120 -21.54 37.20 -22.79
N CYS A 1121 -20.82 37.69 -21.79
CA CYS A 1121 -21.41 38.26 -20.58
C CYS A 1121 -22.19 39.55 -20.88
N THR A 1122 -23.44 39.63 -20.40
CA THR A 1122 -24.31 40.81 -20.65
C THR A 1122 -23.92 42.05 -19.85
N ILE A 1123 -22.98 41.94 -18.91
CA ILE A 1123 -22.48 43.05 -18.08
C ILE A 1123 -21.19 43.65 -18.65
N CYS A 1124 -20.20 42.80 -18.97
CA CYS A 1124 -18.88 43.24 -19.46
C CYS A 1124 -18.65 43.07 -20.96
N SER A 1125 -19.56 42.41 -21.69
CA SER A 1125 -19.47 42.09 -23.14
C SER A 1125 -18.30 41.18 -23.55
N GLU A 1126 -17.72 40.45 -22.60
CA GLU A 1126 -16.56 39.56 -22.81
C GLU A 1126 -16.98 38.09 -22.86
N GLU A 1127 -16.23 37.27 -23.63
CA GLU A 1127 -16.45 35.81 -23.73
C GLU A 1127 -15.96 35.07 -22.48
N TYR A 1128 -16.79 34.19 -21.91
CA TYR A 1128 -16.50 33.45 -20.68
C TYR A 1128 -17.10 32.04 -20.66
N GLY A 1129 -16.58 31.20 -19.75
CA GLY A 1129 -16.96 29.79 -19.62
C GLY A 1129 -16.31 28.88 -20.66
N THR A 1130 -16.93 27.72 -20.85
CA THR A 1130 -16.56 26.69 -21.83
C THR A 1130 -17.46 26.74 -23.07
N TYR A 1131 -17.07 26.04 -24.14
CA TYR A 1131 -17.94 25.82 -25.30
C TYR A 1131 -19.06 24.84 -24.92
N ASN A 1132 -20.30 25.13 -25.29
CA ASN A 1132 -21.40 24.20 -25.07
C ASN A 1132 -21.47 23.22 -26.25
N MET A 1133 -20.90 22.03 -26.05
CA MET A 1133 -20.83 20.97 -27.07
C MET A 1133 -22.20 20.38 -27.45
N SER A 1134 -23.29 20.79 -26.79
CA SER A 1134 -24.67 20.38 -27.09
C SER A 1134 -25.44 21.39 -27.95
N ILE A 1135 -24.87 22.57 -28.25
CA ILE A 1135 -25.55 23.64 -29.01
C ILE A 1135 -24.79 23.92 -30.31
N HIS A 1136 -25.34 23.42 -31.42
CA HIS A 1136 -24.72 23.46 -32.75
C HIS A 1136 -25.52 24.33 -33.74
N GLU A 1137 -24.99 25.49 -34.11
CA GLU A 1137 -25.63 26.40 -35.09
C GLU A 1137 -25.64 25.84 -36.53
N GLY A 1138 -24.71 24.93 -36.86
CA GLY A 1138 -24.51 24.41 -38.22
C GLY A 1138 -24.58 22.90 -38.38
N LEU A 1139 -25.20 22.18 -37.42
CA LEU A 1139 -25.44 20.75 -37.53
C LEU A 1139 -26.42 20.45 -38.69
N LYS A 1140 -26.04 19.52 -39.57
CA LYS A 1140 -26.85 19.08 -40.71
C LYS A 1140 -26.87 17.57 -40.82
N SER A 1141 -28.03 17.00 -41.16
CA SER A 1141 -28.13 15.57 -41.48
C SER A 1141 -27.45 15.26 -42.81
N VAL A 1142 -26.84 14.08 -42.87
CA VAL A 1142 -26.34 13.42 -44.06
C VAL A 1142 -27.07 12.08 -44.13
N ALA A 1143 -27.96 11.96 -45.12
CA ALA A 1143 -28.79 10.77 -45.29
C ALA A 1143 -27.95 9.51 -45.56
N ALA A 1144 -28.46 8.36 -45.10
CA ALA A 1144 -27.85 7.07 -45.36
C ALA A 1144 -27.73 6.80 -46.88
N LYS A 1145 -26.59 6.25 -47.29
CA LYS A 1145 -26.29 5.82 -48.65
C LYS A 1145 -25.99 4.32 -48.62
N ALA A 1146 -26.73 3.51 -49.37
CA ALA A 1146 -26.40 2.09 -49.50
C ALA A 1146 -25.01 1.90 -50.12
N ALA A 1147 -24.22 0.97 -49.56
CA ALA A 1147 -22.97 0.55 -50.17
C ALA A 1147 -23.24 -0.22 -51.47
N THR A 1148 -22.36 -0.06 -52.44
CA THR A 1148 -22.43 -0.80 -53.71
C THR A 1148 -21.21 -1.72 -53.84
N ARG A 1149 -21.04 -2.35 -55.01
CA ARG A 1149 -19.85 -3.14 -55.34
C ARG A 1149 -18.67 -2.27 -55.81
N THR A 1150 -18.93 -1.00 -56.15
CA THR A 1150 -17.95 -0.03 -56.65
C THR A 1150 -17.62 1.05 -55.63
N ASP A 1151 -18.59 1.41 -54.77
CA ASP A 1151 -18.57 2.58 -53.92
C ASP A 1151 -18.97 2.24 -52.49
N GLU A 1152 -18.32 2.88 -51.52
CA GLU A 1152 -18.73 2.81 -50.12
C GLU A 1152 -20.07 3.50 -49.89
N GLY A 1153 -20.83 2.98 -48.93
CA GLY A 1153 -22.03 3.59 -48.39
C GLY A 1153 -21.75 4.39 -47.13
N ASN A 1154 -22.80 4.91 -46.52
CA ASN A 1154 -22.76 5.48 -45.18
C ASN A 1154 -24.08 5.24 -44.44
N ILE A 1155 -24.02 5.16 -43.11
CA ILE A 1155 -25.22 5.27 -42.26
C ILE A 1155 -25.78 6.69 -42.31
N GLU A 1156 -26.96 6.91 -41.74
CA GLU A 1156 -27.42 8.28 -41.46
C GLU A 1156 -26.60 8.85 -40.29
N TYR A 1157 -26.12 10.08 -40.44
CA TYR A 1157 -25.39 10.80 -39.41
C TYR A 1157 -25.65 12.30 -39.52
N TRP A 1158 -25.26 13.05 -38.50
CA TRP A 1158 -25.28 14.50 -38.48
C TRP A 1158 -23.84 15.02 -38.47
N TYR A 1159 -23.58 16.12 -39.19
CA TYR A 1159 -22.26 16.72 -39.29
C TYR A 1159 -22.37 18.21 -38.98
N CYS A 1160 -21.55 18.69 -38.04
CA CYS A 1160 -21.49 20.10 -37.69
C CYS A 1160 -20.37 20.76 -38.48
N LYS A 1161 -20.75 21.60 -39.46
CA LYS A 1161 -19.80 22.35 -40.29
C LYS A 1161 -18.91 23.33 -39.51
N ASP A 1162 -19.29 23.67 -38.28
CA ASP A 1162 -18.65 24.72 -37.49
C ASP A 1162 -17.52 24.16 -36.62
N CYS A 1163 -17.69 22.96 -36.05
CA CYS A 1163 -16.65 22.26 -35.28
C CYS A 1163 -15.99 21.07 -36.02
N ASP A 1164 -16.36 20.81 -37.28
CA ASP A 1164 -15.86 19.71 -38.16
C ASP A 1164 -16.00 18.30 -37.55
N ARG A 1165 -17.12 18.06 -36.85
CA ARG A 1165 -17.40 16.82 -36.10
C ARG A 1165 -18.66 16.12 -36.59
N TYR A 1166 -18.68 14.80 -36.40
CA TYR A 1166 -19.73 13.89 -36.85
C TYR A 1166 -20.47 13.36 -35.62
N TYR A 1167 -21.78 13.19 -35.71
CA TYR A 1167 -22.68 12.84 -34.61
C TYR A 1167 -23.71 11.83 -35.08
N ILE A 1168 -24.11 10.88 -34.23
CA ILE A 1168 -25.11 9.87 -34.62
C ILE A 1168 -26.57 10.37 -34.52
N LYS A 1169 -26.80 11.56 -33.92
CA LYS A 1169 -28.13 12.15 -33.68
C LYS A 1169 -28.13 13.67 -33.85
N GLN A 1170 -29.33 14.23 -34.01
CA GLN A 1170 -29.57 15.69 -34.10
C GLN A 1170 -29.29 16.46 -32.80
N ASP A 1171 -29.24 15.77 -31.66
CA ASP A 1171 -28.89 16.36 -30.37
C ASP A 1171 -27.43 16.85 -30.30
N GLY A 1172 -26.55 16.33 -31.16
CA GLY A 1172 -25.12 16.69 -31.18
C GLY A 1172 -24.36 16.28 -29.90
N LEU A 1173 -24.92 15.36 -29.10
CA LEU A 1173 -24.34 14.90 -27.83
C LEU A 1173 -23.36 13.74 -28.03
N VAL A 1174 -23.69 12.82 -28.96
CA VAL A 1174 -22.92 11.60 -29.20
C VAL A 1174 -22.09 11.76 -30.46
N GLU A 1175 -20.85 12.20 -30.26
CA GLU A 1175 -19.83 12.32 -31.31
C GLU A 1175 -19.37 10.93 -31.80
N ILE A 1176 -19.10 10.82 -33.09
CA ILE A 1176 -18.60 9.61 -33.76
C ILE A 1176 -17.46 9.98 -34.70
N GLU A 1177 -16.59 9.02 -35.00
CA GLU A 1177 -15.59 9.22 -36.04
C GLU A 1177 -16.21 9.16 -37.44
N LYS A 1178 -15.61 9.89 -38.39
CA LYS A 1178 -15.93 9.76 -39.81
C LYS A 1178 -15.80 8.31 -40.32
N SER A 1179 -14.85 7.55 -39.79
CA SER A 1179 -14.63 6.12 -40.07
C SER A 1179 -15.90 5.30 -39.79
N GLN A 1180 -16.56 5.55 -38.66
CA GLN A 1180 -17.78 4.88 -38.20
C GLN A 1180 -19.02 5.24 -39.03
N THR A 1181 -18.99 6.33 -39.81
CA THR A 1181 -20.07 6.64 -40.75
C THR A 1181 -20.08 5.71 -41.97
N VAL A 1182 -18.95 5.08 -42.31
CA VAL A 1182 -18.74 4.39 -43.60
C VAL A 1182 -19.25 2.95 -43.57
N VAL A 1183 -20.00 2.57 -44.61
CA VAL A 1183 -20.41 1.18 -44.85
C VAL A 1183 -19.56 0.61 -45.99
N ALA A 1184 -18.79 -0.43 -45.69
CA ALA A 1184 -17.85 -1.05 -46.62
C ALA A 1184 -18.55 -1.63 -47.88
N LYS A 1185 -17.79 -1.70 -48.98
CA LYS A 1185 -18.27 -2.19 -50.29
C LYS A 1185 -18.72 -3.65 -50.21
N ILE A 1186 -19.77 -3.99 -50.97
CA ILE A 1186 -20.31 -5.35 -51.01
C ILE A 1186 -19.35 -6.26 -51.80
N THR A 1187 -18.74 -7.22 -51.13
CA THR A 1187 -17.87 -8.26 -51.70
C THR A 1187 -18.63 -9.56 -51.97
N ASP A 1188 -18.25 -10.28 -53.04
CA ASP A 1188 -18.82 -11.61 -53.32
C ASP A 1188 -18.15 -12.69 -52.47
N THR A 1189 -18.98 -13.47 -51.79
CA THR A 1189 -18.62 -14.78 -51.21
C THR A 1189 -19.66 -15.83 -51.58
N THR A 1190 -19.83 -16.08 -52.88
CA THR A 1190 -20.55 -17.27 -53.37
C THR A 1190 -19.63 -18.50 -53.33
N SER A 1191 -19.97 -19.48 -52.50
CA SER A 1191 -19.45 -20.85 -52.62
C SER A 1191 -20.42 -21.71 -53.43
N SER A 1192 -19.86 -22.59 -54.25
CA SER A 1192 -20.51 -23.83 -54.73
C SER A 1192 -20.93 -24.71 -53.52
N ASP A 1193 -21.90 -25.62 -53.59
CA ASP A 1193 -22.72 -26.15 -54.70
C ASP A 1193 -24.22 -26.16 -54.27
N ASP A 1194 -25.24 -26.28 -55.13
CA ASP A 1194 -25.72 -27.58 -55.68
C ASP A 1194 -26.70 -27.39 -56.87
N THR A 1195 -27.16 -28.49 -57.47
CA THR A 1195 -27.85 -28.54 -58.76
C THR A 1195 -29.34 -28.87 -58.66
N SER A 1196 -30.20 -28.17 -59.43
CA SER A 1196 -31.13 -28.82 -60.40
C SER A 1196 -32.11 -27.88 -61.14
N LYS A 1197 -32.01 -27.89 -62.47
CA LYS A 1197 -33.07 -28.00 -63.50
C LYS A 1197 -34.23 -26.98 -63.65
N ASP A 1198 -34.28 -26.48 -64.90
CA ASP A 1198 -35.44 -26.38 -65.80
C ASP A 1198 -36.58 -25.34 -65.52
N GLY A 1199 -36.52 -24.19 -66.21
CA GLY A 1199 -37.65 -23.26 -66.34
C GLY A 1199 -37.36 -22.01 -67.18
N LYS A 1200 -37.88 -21.96 -68.42
CA LYS A 1200 -37.80 -20.82 -69.37
C LYS A 1200 -38.10 -19.47 -68.68
N ALA A 1201 -37.28 -18.43 -68.77
CA ALA A 1201 -36.91 -17.65 -69.97
C ALA A 1201 -38.08 -16.89 -70.62
N GLU A 1202 -38.26 -15.61 -70.24
CA GLU A 1202 -38.44 -14.49 -71.20
C GLU A 1202 -38.05 -13.14 -70.54
N THR A 1203 -38.07 -12.03 -71.29
CA THR A 1203 -37.24 -10.84 -70.98
C THR A 1203 -37.92 -9.46 -71.16
N VAL A 1204 -37.51 -8.51 -70.30
CA VAL A 1204 -37.30 -7.06 -70.55
C VAL A 1204 -38.53 -6.15 -70.81
N LYS A 1205 -38.83 -5.30 -69.80
CA LYS A 1205 -38.93 -3.81 -69.79
C LYS A 1205 -39.45 -3.38 -68.40
N GLU A 1206 -38.79 -2.58 -67.56
CA GLU A 1206 -37.94 -1.38 -67.70
C GLU A 1206 -38.70 -0.07 -67.98
N GLN A 1207 -38.35 0.98 -67.21
CA GLN A 1207 -38.72 2.41 -67.33
C GLN A 1207 -40.16 2.84 -66.97
N THR A 1208 -40.43 3.94 -66.21
CA THR A 1208 -39.71 4.74 -65.17
C THR A 1208 -40.77 5.61 -64.39
N PRO A 1209 -40.47 6.59 -63.50
CA PRO A 1209 -41.33 6.90 -62.33
C PRO A 1209 -42.16 8.20 -62.44
N ASP A 1210 -42.93 8.55 -61.38
CA ASP A 1210 -42.68 9.81 -60.64
C ASP A 1210 -43.34 9.87 -59.22
N THR A 1211 -42.90 10.84 -58.40
CA THR A 1211 -43.46 11.49 -57.18
C THR A 1211 -44.51 10.83 -56.26
N GLY A 1212 -44.33 10.96 -54.94
CA GLY A 1212 -45.47 11.15 -54.01
C GLY A 1212 -45.33 10.65 -52.56
N ASP A 1213 -44.86 11.51 -51.65
CA ASP A 1213 -45.00 11.50 -50.17
C ASP A 1213 -45.08 10.16 -49.38
N ASN A 1214 -43.98 9.86 -48.68
CA ASN A 1214 -43.91 8.79 -47.68
C ASN A 1214 -44.59 9.17 -46.34
N LYS A 1215 -45.70 8.51 -46.01
CA LYS A 1215 -46.03 8.17 -44.61
C LYS A 1215 -46.56 6.74 -44.49
N ARG A 1216 -45.88 5.94 -43.65
CA ARG A 1216 -46.21 4.57 -43.21
C ARG A 1216 -46.21 3.49 -44.30
N VAL A 1217 -45.05 2.88 -44.52
CA VAL A 1217 -44.97 1.42 -44.71
C VAL A 1217 -44.54 0.82 -43.39
N PHE A 1218 -45.46 0.18 -42.67
CA PHE A 1218 -45.21 -0.42 -41.36
C PHE A 1218 -46.09 -1.65 -41.16
N ALA A 1219 -45.70 -2.78 -41.77
CA ALA A 1219 -46.21 -4.11 -41.44
C ALA A 1219 -45.32 -5.21 -42.05
N TRP A 1220 -45.19 -6.34 -41.36
CA TRP A 1220 -44.69 -7.64 -41.85
C TRP A 1220 -43.27 -7.72 -42.43
N LEU A 1221 -42.29 -7.75 -41.52
CA LEU A 1221 -41.36 -8.89 -41.52
C LEU A 1221 -41.00 -9.28 -40.07
N LEU A 1222 -41.84 -10.12 -39.46
CA LEU A 1222 -41.63 -10.63 -38.10
C LEU A 1222 -42.06 -12.10 -38.03
N MET A 1223 -41.10 -13.00 -38.29
CA MET A 1223 -41.07 -14.35 -37.73
C MET A 1223 -39.72 -15.01 -38.05
N PHE A 1224 -38.82 -15.08 -37.07
CA PHE A 1224 -38.09 -16.30 -36.72
C PHE A 1224 -37.35 -16.13 -35.38
N ILE A 1225 -38.13 -16.15 -34.30
CA ILE A 1225 -37.67 -16.55 -32.96
C ILE A 1225 -38.49 -17.78 -32.60
N ILE A 1226 -37.82 -18.77 -31.96
CA ILE A 1226 -38.31 -19.87 -31.10
C ILE A 1226 -37.55 -21.17 -31.42
N GLY A 1227 -36.98 -21.80 -30.38
CA GLY A 1227 -36.48 -23.18 -30.40
C GLY A 1227 -35.09 -23.33 -29.78
N GLY A 1228 -34.96 -24.08 -28.68
CA GLY A 1228 -33.63 -24.37 -28.12
C GLY A 1228 -33.56 -25.12 -26.77
N ALA A 1229 -34.54 -24.99 -25.87
CA ALA A 1229 -34.53 -25.73 -24.61
C ALA A 1229 -35.07 -27.17 -24.81
N ALA A 1230 -34.17 -28.17 -24.77
CA ALA A 1230 -34.51 -29.57 -25.04
C ALA A 1230 -34.50 -30.44 -23.76
N ALA A 1231 -35.68 -30.73 -23.23
CA ALA A 1231 -35.91 -31.81 -22.27
C ALA A 1231 -37.26 -32.48 -22.59
N GLY A 1232 -37.22 -33.64 -23.25
CA GLY A 1232 -38.42 -34.31 -23.77
C GLY A 1232 -39.07 -35.29 -22.79
N LEU A 1233 -40.36 -35.55 -22.97
CA LEU A 1233 -41.05 -36.71 -22.38
C LEU A 1233 -42.11 -37.28 -23.34
N THR A 1234 -42.25 -38.60 -23.27
CA THR A 1234 -43.02 -39.51 -24.15
C THR A 1234 -44.40 -39.05 -24.63
N ILE A 1235 -44.65 -39.19 -25.94
CA ILE A 1235 -45.98 -39.20 -26.54
C ILE A 1235 -46.71 -40.50 -26.18
N LYS A 1236 -47.98 -40.39 -25.73
CA LYS A 1236 -48.95 -41.50 -25.72
C LYS A 1236 -50.20 -41.07 -26.47
N GLY A 1237 -50.25 -41.36 -27.77
CA GLY A 1237 -51.34 -40.91 -28.64
C GLY A 1237 -52.64 -41.69 -28.41
N LYS A 1238 -53.78 -41.02 -28.66
CA LYS A 1238 -55.05 -41.68 -28.96
C LYS A 1238 -55.77 -40.92 -30.07
N LYS A 1239 -56.55 -41.65 -30.88
CA LYS A 1239 -57.26 -41.11 -32.05
C LYS A 1239 -58.51 -40.33 -31.67
N THR A 1240 -58.86 -39.43 -32.60
CA THR A 1240 -60.21 -38.97 -32.97
C THR A 1240 -61.39 -39.83 -32.52
N GLU A 1241 -62.49 -39.19 -32.12
CA GLU A 1241 -63.70 -39.12 -32.97
C GLU A 1241 -64.69 -38.06 -32.45
N ASN A 1242 -65.33 -37.35 -33.39
CA ASN A 1242 -66.34 -36.27 -33.24
C ASN A 1242 -65.92 -35.03 -32.43
#